data_AF-A2DNM0-F1
#
_entry.id   AF-A2DNM0-F1
#
_cell.length_a   1.000
_cell.length_b   1.000
_cell.length_c   1.000
_cell.angle_alpha   90.00
_cell.angle_beta   90.00
_cell.angle_gamma   90.00
#
_symmetry.space_group_name_H-M   'P 1'
#
loop_
_entity.id
_entity.type
_entity.pdbx_description
1 polymer ?
#
loop_
_entity_poly.entity_id
_entity_poly.type
_entity_poly.pdbx_seq_one_letter_code
_entity_poly.pdbx_strand_id
1 'polypeptide(L)'
;MSSKHHSKTKKEAASAPKAEAKPTAPAIVDPTIQPSQVSINSVDQPVIDYKRFVKSQKEAIENDSLEALGLFQESPALVAGRVVLEVIDNPSFDEMAASSSPAVTDFLQFLRTKVPNKAMNTIATTYLPCIPKPHLYMEAFVHLLLRMANESSDPTKFMRWLCMNFPPTKWAKKQTSTNTKLLAMGLCSVENHGNKALWIALDNDSIIHVYKQVGEEIEAIIEEKCTRFNVEDKKVAAYGISGDVLLRFIPIDSKLTQAWAVSFDKKHASFPMFMTSFDKAIPPLIMKAYNDAITAHDGHMVRAFLGKDVCNNHPMLAKSLLTLFMHDQSVHTLLATIIGSSFAKPKIDITFLLSSVPFIPHLYKAFIQRFATNYVTDFLRKLIVYIDSSDDLNIEKMDMVNAEKAEKVFFTSLKYIMDTSSLFSNEIRHLVSYIRYFSAIRFNKMSFTYFNIADFIGIRFICGVLENPTQYIPDLTLSKPDNVCGICRLLRIAFKLGQMCGPYEKFASWNNRLNNHVYPKLMHFMYSIGDMGKREPKYEIPSDQEFAEALNFLMKELAEKHKPFMKELDLIKKSSIPYPGLLGFNFATALCRYFEHFYDNAVVEEPKHEEEKKEEHEEQKDEEYSYSSSESEKKEKEDEKEEEKHDENVENHEEEKKEEENHDSEKKEEEKNEEEKNDEAEEKKEDNVKSENDI
;
A
#
# COMPACT_ATOMS: atom_id res chain seq x y z
N MET A 1 64.67 39.82 -37.98
CA MET A 1 64.37 38.77 -36.96
C MET A 1 63.23 39.26 -36.11
N SER A 2 62.16 38.47 -36.06
CA SER A 2 60.79 38.86 -35.66
C SER A 2 60.59 38.73 -34.15
N SER A 3 60.01 39.75 -33.52
CA SER A 3 59.55 39.75 -32.12
C SER A 3 58.04 40.03 -32.14
N LYS A 4 57.23 39.01 -31.81
CA LYS A 4 55.77 39.12 -31.65
C LYS A 4 55.42 39.27 -30.18
N HIS A 5 54.90 40.45 -29.81
CA HIS A 5 54.10 40.63 -28.61
C HIS A 5 52.66 40.15 -28.87
N HIS A 6 52.13 39.31 -27.98
CA HIS A 6 50.70 38.99 -27.90
C HIS A 6 50.12 39.70 -26.67
N SER A 7 49.32 40.74 -26.91
CA SER A 7 48.42 41.30 -25.89
C SER A 7 47.11 40.50 -25.89
N LYS A 8 46.73 39.98 -24.72
CA LYS A 8 45.43 39.37 -24.49
C LYS A 8 44.46 40.45 -23.99
N THR A 9 43.49 40.82 -24.82
CA THR A 9 42.34 41.63 -24.41
C THR A 9 41.30 40.72 -23.72
N LYS A 10 41.05 41.01 -22.45
CA LYS A 10 40.04 40.35 -21.62
C LYS A 10 38.68 41.00 -21.91
N LYS A 11 37.76 40.29 -22.58
CA LYS A 11 36.37 40.74 -22.74
C LYS A 11 35.62 40.47 -21.42
N GLU A 12 35.23 41.52 -20.73
CA GLU A 12 34.25 41.45 -19.63
C GLU A 12 32.88 41.14 -20.21
N ALA A 13 32.32 40.00 -19.83
CA ALA A 13 30.93 39.66 -20.12
C ALA A 13 30.04 40.41 -19.12
N ALA A 14 29.13 41.23 -19.64
CA ALA A 14 28.12 41.92 -18.85
C ALA A 14 27.26 40.89 -18.10
N SER A 15 27.19 41.00 -16.76
CA SER A 15 26.32 40.18 -15.93
C SER A 15 24.86 40.50 -16.25
N ALA A 16 24.09 39.49 -16.66
CA ALA A 16 22.65 39.61 -16.77
C ALA A 16 22.06 40.05 -15.42
N PRO A 17 21.07 40.97 -15.41
CA PRO A 17 20.41 41.40 -14.19
C PRO A 17 19.80 40.18 -13.48
N LYS A 18 20.16 39.98 -12.21
CA LYS A 18 19.53 38.99 -11.34
C LYS A 18 18.03 39.28 -11.31
N ALA A 19 17.23 38.35 -11.82
CA ALA A 19 15.78 38.39 -11.63
C ALA A 19 15.50 38.56 -10.14
N GLU A 20 14.75 39.62 -9.78
CA GLU A 20 14.29 39.84 -8.41
C GLU A 20 13.56 38.59 -7.93
N ALA A 21 14.05 38.01 -6.85
CA ALA A 21 13.42 36.84 -6.25
C ALA A 21 12.00 37.22 -5.84
N LYS A 22 11.00 36.53 -6.38
CA LYS A 22 9.61 36.69 -5.94
C LYS A 22 9.57 36.58 -4.41
N PRO A 23 8.91 37.52 -3.70
CA PRO A 23 8.82 37.46 -2.25
C PRO A 23 8.24 36.11 -1.85
N THR A 24 9.02 35.35 -1.07
CA THR A 24 8.60 34.07 -0.50
C THR A 24 7.78 34.40 0.74
N ALA A 25 6.57 33.86 0.84
CA ALA A 25 5.73 34.04 2.02
C ALA A 25 6.48 33.54 3.27
N PRO A 26 6.34 34.22 4.43
CA PRO A 26 6.97 33.76 5.66
C PRO A 26 6.49 32.35 6.01
N ALA A 27 7.38 31.52 6.54
CA ALA A 27 7.06 30.15 6.93
C ALA A 27 5.91 30.14 7.97
N ILE A 28 4.88 29.33 7.72
CA ILE A 28 3.77 29.16 8.67
C ILE A 28 4.27 28.33 9.85
N VAL A 29 4.25 28.93 11.04
CA VAL A 29 4.48 28.22 12.30
C VAL A 29 3.17 27.57 12.73
N ASP A 30 3.21 26.26 13.01
CA ASP A 30 2.04 25.54 13.50
C ASP A 30 1.60 26.11 14.86
N PRO A 31 0.30 26.42 15.04
CA PRO A 31 -0.19 26.94 16.32
C PRO A 31 -0.08 25.88 17.41
N THR A 32 0.08 26.33 18.66
CA THR A 32 -0.08 25.45 19.83
C THR A 32 -1.56 25.06 19.94
N ILE A 33 -1.84 23.76 20.02
CA ILE A 33 -3.21 23.25 19.92
C ILE A 33 -3.63 22.59 21.23
N GLN A 34 -4.74 23.07 21.78
CA GLN A 34 -5.46 22.38 22.85
C GLN A 34 -6.49 21.42 22.21
N PRO A 35 -6.55 20.15 22.64
CA PRO A 35 -7.48 19.18 22.05
C PRO A 35 -8.93 19.55 22.38
N SER A 36 -9.82 19.37 21.41
CA SER A 36 -11.27 19.52 21.59
C SER A 36 -11.90 18.39 22.41
N GLN A 37 -13.16 18.56 22.83
CA GLN A 37 -13.87 17.51 23.57
C GLN A 37 -14.10 16.27 22.71
N VAL A 38 -14.36 16.45 21.41
CA VAL A 38 -14.48 15.33 20.44
C VAL A 38 -13.17 14.58 20.31
N SER A 39 -12.04 15.29 20.25
CA SER A 39 -10.71 14.69 20.26
C SER A 39 -10.49 13.84 21.51
N ILE A 40 -10.78 14.39 22.69
CA ILE A 40 -10.64 13.70 23.99
C ILE A 40 -11.53 12.46 24.06
N ASN A 41 -12.81 12.57 23.68
CA ASN A 41 -13.78 11.47 23.74
C ASN A 41 -13.42 10.32 22.78
N SER A 42 -12.75 10.62 21.66
CA SER A 42 -12.37 9.61 20.66
C SER A 42 -11.01 8.95 20.94
N VAL A 43 -10.30 9.33 22.01
CA VAL A 43 -9.00 8.74 22.36
C VAL A 43 -9.11 7.26 22.64
N ASP A 44 -10.15 6.83 23.35
CA ASP A 44 -10.31 5.44 23.78
C ASP A 44 -11.26 4.62 22.92
N GLN A 45 -11.97 5.28 22.01
CA GLN A 45 -12.90 4.62 21.12
C GLN A 45 -12.17 3.75 20.10
N PRO A 46 -12.53 2.47 19.94
CA PRO A 46 -11.91 1.61 18.95
C PRO A 46 -12.35 1.95 17.53
N VAL A 47 -11.46 1.73 16.56
CA VAL A 47 -11.82 1.80 15.13
C VAL A 47 -12.58 0.56 14.71
N ILE A 48 -12.17 -0.60 15.24
CA ILE A 48 -12.71 -1.93 14.97
C ILE A 48 -13.27 -2.48 16.28
N ASP A 49 -14.56 -2.82 16.31
CA ASP A 49 -15.18 -3.50 17.43
C ASP A 49 -15.02 -5.01 17.28
N TYR A 50 -13.90 -5.55 17.80
CA TYR A 50 -13.62 -6.97 17.75
C TYR A 50 -14.63 -7.85 18.51
N LYS A 51 -15.55 -7.26 19.28
CA LYS A 51 -16.62 -7.99 19.96
C LYS A 51 -17.87 -8.15 19.10
N ARG A 52 -17.94 -7.49 17.94
CA ARG A 52 -19.09 -7.53 17.04
C ARG A 52 -18.68 -7.95 15.64
N PHE A 53 -19.12 -9.11 15.21
CA PHE A 53 -19.01 -9.52 13.81
C PHE A 53 -20.00 -8.75 12.95
N VAL A 54 -19.65 -8.52 11.68
CA VAL A 54 -20.58 -8.03 10.67
C VAL A 54 -21.77 -8.99 10.59
N LYS A 55 -23.00 -8.44 10.63
CA LYS A 55 -24.25 -9.21 10.72
C LYS A 55 -24.35 -10.36 9.71
N SER A 56 -23.90 -10.14 8.47
CA SER A 56 -23.96 -11.13 7.39
C SER A 56 -22.98 -12.31 7.54
N GLN A 57 -21.98 -12.20 8.41
CA GLN A 57 -20.95 -13.23 8.61
C GLN A 57 -21.06 -13.92 9.97
N LYS A 58 -21.75 -13.29 10.94
CA LYS A 58 -21.82 -13.74 12.33
C LYS A 58 -22.24 -15.21 12.46
N GLU A 59 -23.35 -15.60 11.86
CA GLU A 59 -23.90 -16.95 12.00
C GLU A 59 -22.96 -18.01 11.43
N ALA A 60 -22.38 -17.78 10.25
CA ALA A 60 -21.39 -18.68 9.65
C ALA A 60 -20.16 -18.84 10.55
N ILE A 61 -19.65 -17.71 11.09
CA ILE A 61 -18.49 -17.73 11.98
C ILE A 61 -18.79 -18.44 13.29
N GLU A 62 -19.96 -18.27 13.90
CA GLU A 62 -20.32 -18.84 15.21
C GLU A 62 -20.70 -20.33 15.13
N ASN A 63 -21.25 -20.78 13.99
CA ASN A 63 -21.77 -22.14 13.83
C ASN A 63 -20.79 -23.13 13.16
N ASP A 64 -19.67 -22.68 12.59
CA ASP A 64 -18.64 -23.58 12.04
C ASP A 64 -18.12 -24.59 13.09
N SER A 65 -18.13 -25.89 12.76
CA SER A 65 -17.65 -26.95 13.65
C SER A 65 -16.13 -26.95 13.81
N LEU A 66 -15.41 -26.31 12.87
CA LEU A 66 -13.95 -26.27 12.77
C LEU A 66 -13.28 -27.65 12.61
N GLU A 67 -14.06 -28.71 12.38
CA GLU A 67 -13.58 -30.10 12.27
C GLU A 67 -12.58 -30.29 11.13
N ALA A 68 -12.74 -29.51 10.05
CA ALA A 68 -11.84 -29.53 8.90
C ALA A 68 -10.38 -29.23 9.28
N LEU A 69 -10.13 -28.52 10.40
CA LEU A 69 -8.77 -28.25 10.87
C LEU A 69 -8.10 -29.47 11.50
N GLY A 70 -8.88 -30.47 11.93
CA GLY A 70 -8.40 -31.61 12.70
C GLY A 70 -8.06 -31.26 14.15
N LEU A 71 -7.38 -32.18 14.83
CA LEU A 71 -6.97 -32.02 16.23
C LEU A 71 -5.57 -31.41 16.34
N PHE A 72 -5.38 -30.55 17.34
CA PHE A 72 -4.06 -30.10 17.79
C PHE A 72 -3.76 -30.77 19.13
N GLN A 73 -2.74 -31.65 19.16
CA GLN A 73 -2.38 -32.40 20.36
C GLN A 73 -3.60 -33.07 21.03
N GLU A 74 -4.36 -33.83 20.25
CA GLU A 74 -5.59 -34.55 20.67
C GLU A 74 -6.77 -33.64 21.07
N SER A 75 -6.61 -32.31 21.03
CA SER A 75 -7.65 -31.35 21.38
C SER A 75 -8.29 -30.72 20.14
N PRO A 76 -9.60 -30.43 20.15
CA PRO A 76 -10.23 -29.61 19.11
C PRO A 76 -9.53 -28.25 18.98
N ALA A 77 -9.40 -27.75 17.74
CA ALA A 77 -8.60 -26.56 17.45
C ALA A 77 -9.02 -25.31 18.24
N LEU A 78 -10.31 -25.11 18.50
CA LEU A 78 -10.81 -23.99 19.30
C LEU A 78 -10.41 -24.09 20.77
N VAL A 79 -10.46 -25.30 21.35
CA VAL A 79 -10.04 -25.54 22.74
C VAL A 79 -8.55 -25.24 22.90
N ALA A 80 -7.73 -25.74 21.96
CA ALA A 80 -6.30 -25.41 21.92
C ALA A 80 -6.05 -23.91 21.72
N GLY A 81 -6.82 -23.27 20.84
CA GLY A 81 -6.77 -21.83 20.60
C GLY A 81 -7.01 -21.00 21.87
N ARG A 82 -7.99 -21.38 22.69
CA ARG A 82 -8.28 -20.71 23.98
C ARG A 82 -7.11 -20.77 24.95
N VAL A 83 -6.45 -21.93 25.06
CA VAL A 83 -5.24 -22.08 25.90
C VAL A 83 -4.11 -21.18 25.37
N VAL A 84 -3.93 -21.11 24.06
CA VAL A 84 -2.92 -20.24 23.43
C VAL A 84 -3.25 -18.76 23.65
N LEU A 85 -4.53 -18.37 23.61
CA LEU A 85 -4.96 -17.00 23.90
C LEU A 85 -4.59 -16.58 25.31
N GLU A 86 -4.78 -17.43 26.32
CA GLU A 86 -4.37 -17.11 27.69
C GLU A 86 -2.87 -16.79 27.77
N VAL A 87 -2.04 -17.53 27.02
CA VAL A 87 -0.60 -17.29 26.96
C VAL A 87 -0.26 -15.97 26.24
N ILE A 88 -1.06 -15.54 25.25
CA ILE A 88 -0.89 -14.27 24.54
C ILE A 88 -1.40 -13.08 25.37
N ASP A 89 -2.50 -13.27 26.07
CA ASP A 89 -3.24 -12.22 26.78
C ASP A 89 -2.63 -11.84 28.13
N ASN A 90 -1.88 -12.74 28.78
CA ASN A 90 -1.27 -12.47 30.08
C ASN A 90 -0.03 -11.53 30.02
N PRO A 91 0.99 -11.77 29.19
CA PRO A 91 2.17 -10.91 29.13
C PRO A 91 1.91 -9.58 28.42
N SER A 92 2.80 -8.61 28.65
CA SER A 92 2.85 -7.41 27.82
C SER A 92 3.22 -7.75 26.37
N PHE A 93 2.89 -6.86 25.43
CA PHE A 93 3.19 -7.12 24.02
C PHE A 93 4.67 -7.33 23.75
N ASP A 94 5.55 -6.57 24.40
CA ASP A 94 6.99 -6.65 24.19
C ASP A 94 7.58 -7.96 24.73
N GLU A 95 7.09 -8.45 25.87
CA GLU A 95 7.46 -9.75 26.43
C GLU A 95 7.03 -10.91 25.52
N MET A 96 5.79 -10.82 25.01
CA MET A 96 5.21 -11.80 24.09
C MET A 96 5.92 -11.80 22.73
N ALA A 97 6.34 -10.63 22.23
CA ALA A 97 7.13 -10.53 21.00
C ALA A 97 8.57 -11.05 21.17
N ALA A 98 9.16 -10.92 22.36
CA ALA A 98 10.52 -11.34 22.66
C ALA A 98 10.64 -12.83 23.02
N SER A 99 9.57 -13.45 23.52
CA SER A 99 9.57 -14.84 23.97
C SER A 99 8.28 -15.55 23.58
N SER A 100 8.37 -16.52 22.67
CA SER A 100 7.25 -17.39 22.34
C SER A 100 7.34 -18.68 23.16
N SER A 101 6.28 -18.97 23.93
CA SER A 101 6.12 -20.28 24.57
C SER A 101 6.18 -21.40 23.50
N PRO A 102 6.72 -22.59 23.80
CA PRO A 102 6.68 -23.72 22.88
C PRO A 102 5.26 -24.02 22.40
N ALA A 103 4.25 -23.95 23.28
CA ALA A 103 2.85 -24.19 22.92
C ALA A 103 2.33 -23.19 21.86
N VAL A 104 2.69 -21.91 21.99
CA VAL A 104 2.34 -20.87 21.01
C VAL A 104 3.04 -21.13 19.67
N THR A 105 4.29 -21.56 19.73
CA THR A 105 5.11 -21.85 18.54
C THR A 105 4.58 -23.06 17.78
N ASP A 106 4.23 -24.13 18.49
CA ASP A 106 3.66 -25.35 17.93
C ASP A 106 2.28 -25.09 17.34
N PHE A 107 1.44 -24.31 18.02
CA PHE A 107 0.13 -23.91 17.51
C PHE A 107 0.24 -23.05 16.24
N LEU A 108 1.17 -22.07 16.21
CA LEU A 108 1.46 -21.31 15.00
C LEU A 108 1.89 -22.21 13.85
N GLN A 109 2.72 -23.21 14.11
CA GLN A 109 3.15 -24.15 13.08
C GLN A 109 1.98 -25.00 12.58
N PHE A 110 1.10 -25.46 13.47
CA PHE A 110 -0.16 -26.10 13.11
C PHE A 110 -1.00 -25.21 12.18
N LEU A 111 -1.24 -23.95 12.55
CA LEU A 111 -1.99 -23.00 11.74
C LEU A 111 -1.36 -22.79 10.35
N ARG A 112 -0.04 -22.63 10.28
CA ARG A 112 0.68 -22.43 9.00
C ARG A 112 0.55 -23.64 8.06
N THR A 113 0.45 -24.86 8.58
CA THR A 113 0.24 -26.06 7.74
C THR A 113 -1.10 -26.05 7.02
N LYS A 114 -2.07 -25.24 7.49
CA LYS A 114 -3.41 -25.12 6.90
C LYS A 114 -3.49 -24.06 5.80
N VAL A 115 -2.46 -23.24 5.63
CA VAL A 115 -2.45 -22.12 4.67
C VAL A 115 -1.42 -22.37 3.57
N PRO A 116 -1.85 -22.70 2.34
CA PRO A 116 -0.94 -22.89 1.22
C PRO A 116 -0.15 -21.62 0.87
N ASN A 117 1.08 -21.78 0.38
CA ASN A 117 1.90 -20.65 -0.10
C ASN A 117 1.19 -19.81 -1.19
N LYS A 118 0.35 -20.44 -2.04
CA LYS A 118 -0.46 -19.73 -3.05
C LYS A 118 -1.43 -18.74 -2.37
N ALA A 119 -2.07 -19.14 -1.28
CA ALA A 119 -2.98 -18.28 -0.53
C ALA A 119 -2.23 -17.11 0.14
N MET A 120 -1.07 -17.39 0.75
CA MET A 120 -0.20 -16.34 1.30
C MET A 120 0.21 -15.33 0.24
N ASN A 121 0.59 -15.79 -0.95
CA ASN A 121 0.94 -14.89 -2.04
C ASN A 121 -0.25 -14.02 -2.46
N THR A 122 -1.45 -14.59 -2.61
CA THR A 122 -2.67 -13.82 -2.90
C THR A 122 -2.95 -12.75 -1.85
N ILE A 123 -2.87 -13.10 -0.56
CA ILE A 123 -3.08 -12.12 0.54
C ILE A 123 -2.08 -10.97 0.44
N ALA A 124 -0.83 -11.26 0.10
CA ALA A 124 0.21 -10.24 -0.01
C ALA A 124 0.07 -9.34 -1.25
N THR A 125 -0.38 -9.90 -2.38
CA THR A 125 -0.36 -9.21 -3.70
C THR A 125 -1.75 -8.79 -4.18
N THR A 126 -2.77 -8.81 -3.34
CA THR A 126 -4.13 -8.41 -3.71
C THR A 126 -4.62 -7.29 -2.81
N TYR A 127 -5.29 -6.32 -3.43
CA TYR A 127 -5.97 -5.24 -2.74
C TYR A 127 -7.45 -5.19 -3.20
N LEU A 128 -8.44 -5.04 -2.31
CA LEU A 128 -8.32 -5.10 -0.85
C LEU A 128 -7.74 -6.45 -0.39
N PRO A 129 -6.94 -6.50 0.70
CA PRO A 129 -6.45 -7.76 1.22
C PRO A 129 -7.62 -8.73 1.45
N CYS A 130 -7.51 -9.90 0.85
CA CYS A 130 -8.54 -10.93 0.89
C CYS A 130 -7.89 -12.30 1.14
N ILE A 131 -8.61 -13.14 1.87
CA ILE A 131 -8.20 -14.52 2.12
C ILE A 131 -8.90 -15.37 1.06
N PRO A 132 -8.17 -16.03 0.14
CA PRO A 132 -8.79 -16.80 -0.91
C PRO A 132 -9.46 -18.06 -0.33
N LYS A 133 -10.66 -18.37 -0.81
CA LYS A 133 -11.47 -19.54 -0.39
C LYS A 133 -11.18 -20.90 -1.05
N PRO A 134 -10.32 -21.08 -2.08
CA PRO A 134 -10.31 -22.33 -2.88
C PRO A 134 -9.63 -23.52 -2.18
N HIS A 135 -9.45 -23.50 -0.86
CA HIS A 135 -8.78 -24.57 -0.14
C HIS A 135 -9.61 -25.00 1.07
N LEU A 136 -9.79 -26.31 1.22
CA LEU A 136 -10.74 -26.97 2.12
C LEU A 136 -10.72 -26.45 3.57
N TYR A 137 -9.54 -26.08 4.06
CA TYR A 137 -9.35 -25.66 5.45
C TYR A 137 -9.42 -24.15 5.68
N MET A 138 -9.44 -23.33 4.63
CA MET A 138 -9.24 -21.88 4.78
C MET A 138 -10.37 -21.18 5.52
N GLU A 139 -11.61 -21.61 5.29
CA GLU A 139 -12.78 -21.04 5.95
C GLU A 139 -12.75 -21.33 7.46
N ALA A 140 -12.66 -22.61 7.84
CA ALA A 140 -12.51 -23.01 9.23
C ALA A 140 -11.28 -22.36 9.91
N PHE A 141 -10.17 -22.23 9.19
CA PHE A 141 -8.97 -21.54 9.69
C PHE A 141 -9.25 -20.08 10.02
N VAL A 142 -9.94 -19.36 9.13
CA VAL A 142 -10.34 -17.97 9.34
C VAL A 142 -11.32 -17.87 10.50
N HIS A 143 -12.36 -18.71 10.54
CA HIS A 143 -13.36 -18.71 11.61
C HIS A 143 -12.73 -18.97 12.98
N LEU A 144 -11.76 -19.89 13.08
CA LEU A 144 -10.99 -20.10 14.31
C LEU A 144 -10.30 -18.80 14.78
N LEU A 145 -9.58 -18.13 13.88
CA LEU A 145 -8.87 -16.89 14.24
C LEU A 145 -9.83 -15.74 14.60
N LEU A 146 -10.97 -15.65 13.92
CA LEU A 146 -12.00 -14.65 14.20
C LEU A 146 -12.64 -14.89 15.57
N ARG A 147 -12.97 -16.14 15.92
CA ARG A 147 -13.44 -16.51 17.27
C ARG A 147 -12.38 -16.21 18.31
N MET A 148 -11.11 -16.52 18.03
CA MET A 148 -10.02 -16.22 18.96
C MET A 148 -9.86 -14.72 19.23
N ALA A 149 -9.92 -13.89 18.18
CA ALA A 149 -9.90 -12.43 18.34
C ALA A 149 -11.12 -11.93 19.13
N ASN A 150 -12.30 -12.50 18.88
CA ASN A 150 -13.52 -12.15 19.60
C ASN A 150 -13.47 -12.56 21.09
N GLU A 151 -12.89 -13.71 21.42
CA GLU A 151 -12.78 -14.23 22.78
C GLU A 151 -11.63 -13.60 23.59
N SER A 152 -10.58 -13.10 22.92
CA SER A 152 -9.43 -12.46 23.58
C SER A 152 -9.83 -11.29 24.49
N SER A 153 -9.16 -11.17 25.63
CA SER A 153 -9.27 -10.04 26.55
C SER A 153 -8.61 -8.77 26.01
N ASP A 154 -7.63 -8.90 25.11
CA ASP A 154 -7.02 -7.82 24.34
C ASP A 154 -6.91 -8.19 22.85
N PRO A 155 -8.02 -8.07 22.09
CA PRO A 155 -8.06 -8.45 20.68
C PRO A 155 -7.06 -7.66 19.83
N THR A 156 -6.73 -6.43 20.21
CA THR A 156 -5.77 -5.60 19.48
C THR A 156 -4.36 -6.18 19.62
N LYS A 157 -3.99 -6.62 20.84
CA LYS A 157 -2.74 -7.35 21.08
C LYS A 157 -2.69 -8.66 20.28
N PHE A 158 -3.78 -9.43 20.27
CA PHE A 158 -3.87 -10.66 19.47
C PHE A 158 -3.68 -10.41 17.97
N MET A 159 -4.36 -9.42 17.40
CA MET A 159 -4.22 -9.07 15.98
C MET A 159 -2.81 -8.61 15.62
N ARG A 160 -2.16 -7.84 16.50
CA ARG A 160 -0.76 -7.47 16.33
C ARG A 160 0.17 -8.68 16.41
N TRP A 161 -0.08 -9.61 17.34
CA TRP A 161 0.69 -10.84 17.44
C TRP A 161 0.58 -11.67 16.17
N LEU A 162 -0.63 -11.86 15.63
CA LEU A 162 -0.85 -12.55 14.35
C LEU A 162 -0.09 -11.86 13.22
N CYS A 163 -0.20 -10.53 13.13
CA CYS A 163 0.51 -9.73 12.12
C CYS A 163 2.03 -9.98 12.14
N MET A 164 2.64 -10.11 13.32
CA MET A 164 4.09 -10.33 13.45
C MET A 164 4.52 -11.78 13.28
N ASN A 165 3.72 -12.72 13.80
CA ASN A 165 4.17 -14.09 14.03
C ASN A 165 3.51 -15.10 13.10
N PHE A 166 2.36 -14.81 12.49
CA PHE A 166 1.71 -15.76 11.58
C PHE A 166 2.51 -15.98 10.28
N PRO A 167 2.94 -14.93 9.55
CA PRO A 167 3.71 -15.11 8.31
C PRO A 167 5.00 -15.93 8.55
N PRO A 168 5.27 -16.99 7.77
CA PRO A 168 6.54 -17.68 7.87
C PRO A 168 7.66 -16.81 7.28
N THR A 169 8.92 -17.04 7.66
CA THR A 169 10.06 -16.26 7.14
C THR A 169 10.22 -16.38 5.62
N LYS A 170 9.80 -17.51 5.04
CA LYS A 170 9.82 -17.77 3.60
C LYS A 170 8.42 -18.15 3.15
N TRP A 171 7.74 -17.24 2.46
CA TRP A 171 6.39 -17.45 1.92
C TRP A 171 6.29 -17.10 0.43
N ALA A 172 7.07 -16.12 -0.04
CA ALA A 172 7.06 -15.70 -1.43
C ALA A 172 7.98 -16.58 -2.30
N LYS A 173 7.54 -16.87 -3.53
CA LYS A 173 8.38 -17.48 -4.57
C LYS A 173 9.47 -16.50 -5.05
N LYS A 174 9.10 -15.23 -5.24
CA LYS A 174 10.03 -14.13 -5.56
C LYS A 174 10.53 -13.50 -4.26
N GLN A 175 11.82 -13.64 -3.97
CA GLN A 175 12.44 -13.07 -2.77
C GLN A 175 13.60 -12.15 -3.15
N THR A 176 13.81 -11.07 -2.41
CA THR A 176 14.94 -10.15 -2.59
C THR A 176 16.29 -10.87 -2.59
N SER A 177 16.45 -11.92 -1.77
CA SER A 177 17.71 -12.66 -1.68
C SER A 177 18.03 -13.50 -2.92
N THR A 178 17.03 -13.89 -3.70
CA THR A 178 17.16 -14.79 -4.86
C THR A 178 16.56 -14.13 -6.09
N ASN A 179 17.37 -13.87 -7.10
CA ASN A 179 16.85 -13.27 -8.32
C ASN A 179 16.28 -14.33 -9.27
N THR A 180 15.18 -14.02 -9.95
CA THR A 180 14.61 -14.90 -10.97
C THR A 180 15.37 -14.88 -12.30
N LYS A 181 16.34 -13.99 -12.46
CA LYS A 181 17.15 -13.82 -13.68
C LYS A 181 18.63 -14.08 -13.46
N LEU A 182 19.23 -13.50 -12.40
CA LEU A 182 20.68 -13.48 -12.21
C LEU A 182 21.15 -14.05 -10.87
N LEU A 183 22.13 -14.95 -10.92
CA LEU A 183 22.84 -15.43 -9.72
C LEU A 183 23.87 -14.41 -9.23
N ALA A 184 24.57 -13.74 -10.15
CA ALA A 184 25.60 -12.77 -9.84
C ALA A 184 25.74 -11.72 -10.93
N MET A 185 26.27 -10.56 -10.56
CA MET A 185 26.57 -9.49 -11.51
C MET A 185 27.61 -8.52 -10.94
N GLY A 186 28.16 -7.66 -11.78
CA GLY A 186 29.00 -6.54 -11.32
C GLY A 186 29.85 -5.97 -12.43
N LEU A 187 30.36 -4.75 -12.19
CA LEU A 187 31.41 -4.18 -13.03
C LEU A 187 32.75 -4.82 -12.67
N CYS A 188 33.43 -5.30 -13.69
CA CYS A 188 34.65 -6.08 -13.54
C CYS A 188 35.70 -5.64 -14.57
N SER A 189 36.96 -5.61 -14.15
CA SER A 189 38.10 -5.44 -15.06
C SER A 189 38.45 -6.78 -15.69
N VAL A 190 38.47 -6.85 -17.02
CA VAL A 190 38.72 -8.10 -17.77
C VAL A 190 40.09 -8.09 -18.45
N GLU A 191 40.91 -9.11 -18.17
CA GLU A 191 42.32 -9.17 -18.63
C GLU A 191 42.44 -9.15 -20.16
N ASN A 192 41.64 -9.97 -20.84
CA ASN A 192 41.65 -10.10 -22.31
C ASN A 192 41.07 -8.87 -23.04
N HIS A 193 40.52 -7.90 -22.32
CA HIS A 193 39.96 -6.66 -22.87
C HIS A 193 40.72 -5.42 -22.39
N GLY A 194 42.02 -5.56 -22.11
CA GLY A 194 42.89 -4.45 -21.72
C GLY A 194 42.52 -3.87 -20.36
N ASN A 195 42.01 -4.70 -19.45
CA ASN A 195 41.60 -4.32 -18.10
C ASN A 195 40.49 -3.24 -18.04
N LYS A 196 39.72 -3.08 -19.12
CA LYS A 196 38.54 -2.19 -19.10
C LYS A 196 37.46 -2.75 -18.17
N ALA A 197 36.74 -1.85 -17.52
CA ALA A 197 35.54 -2.17 -16.74
C ALA A 197 34.42 -2.57 -17.70
N LEU A 198 33.91 -3.79 -17.54
CA LEU A 198 32.81 -4.37 -18.30
C LEU A 198 31.77 -4.91 -17.32
N TRP A 199 30.50 -4.88 -17.71
CA TRP A 199 29.47 -5.58 -16.95
C TRP A 199 29.60 -7.08 -17.20
N ILE A 200 29.64 -7.84 -16.12
CA ILE A 200 29.58 -9.31 -16.16
C ILE A 200 28.36 -9.73 -15.37
N ALA A 201 27.60 -10.68 -15.90
CA ALA A 201 26.45 -11.29 -15.25
C ALA A 201 26.50 -12.81 -15.37
N LEU A 202 26.01 -13.52 -14.35
CA LEU A 202 25.75 -14.95 -14.39
C LEU A 202 24.25 -15.14 -14.20
N ASP A 203 23.59 -15.76 -15.18
CA ASP A 203 22.16 -16.05 -15.12
C ASP A 203 21.85 -17.34 -14.34
N ASN A 204 20.56 -17.65 -14.19
CA ASN A 204 20.10 -18.87 -13.51
C ASN A 204 20.32 -20.16 -14.32
N ASP A 205 20.56 -20.06 -15.63
CA ASP A 205 20.90 -21.19 -16.51
C ASP A 205 22.42 -21.44 -16.57
N SER A 206 23.17 -20.76 -15.71
CA SER A 206 24.62 -20.79 -15.61
C SER A 206 25.33 -20.24 -16.85
N ILE A 207 24.68 -19.36 -17.61
CA ILE A 207 25.29 -18.64 -18.73
C ILE A 207 25.96 -17.38 -18.19
N ILE A 208 27.25 -17.21 -18.51
CA ILE A 208 27.99 -15.99 -18.23
C ILE A 208 27.83 -15.03 -19.42
N HIS A 209 27.39 -13.82 -19.11
CA HIS A 209 27.27 -12.72 -20.08
C HIS A 209 28.34 -11.67 -19.78
N VAL A 210 29.08 -11.25 -20.80
CA VAL A 210 30.02 -10.12 -20.71
C VAL A 210 29.55 -9.05 -21.66
N TYR A 211 29.32 -7.85 -21.14
CA TYR A 211 28.81 -6.73 -21.92
C TYR A 211 29.84 -5.63 -22.11
N LYS A 212 29.86 -5.07 -23.31
CA LYS A 212 30.73 -3.95 -23.68
C LYS A 212 29.89 -2.82 -24.26
N GLN A 213 30.17 -1.61 -23.83
CA GLN A 213 29.58 -0.41 -24.42
C GLN A 213 30.24 -0.12 -25.79
N VAL A 214 29.42 0.03 -26.82
CA VAL A 214 29.81 0.40 -28.18
C VAL A 214 28.98 1.62 -28.59
N GLY A 215 29.58 2.81 -28.45
CA GLY A 215 28.83 4.06 -28.62
C GLY A 215 27.81 4.27 -27.50
N GLU A 216 26.54 4.42 -27.87
CA GLU A 216 25.41 4.55 -26.93
C GLU A 216 24.77 3.19 -26.60
N GLU A 217 25.14 2.12 -27.32
CA GLU A 217 24.57 0.79 -27.15
C GLU A 217 25.47 -0.11 -26.29
N ILE A 218 24.87 -1.18 -25.76
CA ILE A 218 25.53 -2.19 -24.95
C ILE A 218 25.33 -3.54 -25.61
N GLU A 219 26.44 -4.17 -25.98
CA GLU A 219 26.44 -5.45 -26.69
C GLU A 219 27.01 -6.54 -25.79
N ALA A 220 26.41 -7.74 -25.84
CA ALA A 220 27.00 -8.94 -25.24
C ALA A 220 28.12 -9.46 -26.16
N ILE A 221 29.33 -9.58 -25.62
CA ILE A 221 30.53 -10.06 -26.34
C ILE A 221 30.91 -11.49 -25.98
N ILE A 222 30.39 -12.02 -24.87
CA ILE A 222 30.51 -13.42 -24.44
C ILE A 222 29.15 -13.81 -23.88
N GLU A 223 28.63 -14.95 -24.34
CA GLU A 223 27.41 -15.60 -23.83
C GLU A 223 27.63 -17.11 -23.85
N GLU A 224 28.20 -17.65 -22.78
CA GLU A 224 28.61 -19.05 -22.74
C GLU A 224 28.24 -19.74 -21.44
N LYS A 225 28.00 -21.05 -21.49
CA LYS A 225 27.67 -21.83 -20.30
C LYS A 225 28.91 -22.01 -19.43
N CYS A 226 28.83 -21.51 -18.21
CA CYS A 226 29.83 -21.60 -17.17
C CYS A 226 29.49 -22.74 -16.20
N THR A 227 30.49 -23.50 -15.77
CA THR A 227 30.32 -24.65 -14.85
C THR A 227 30.80 -24.35 -13.44
N ARG A 228 31.78 -23.46 -13.29
CA ARG A 228 32.35 -23.08 -11.99
C ARG A 228 33.14 -21.78 -12.06
N PHE A 229 33.32 -21.16 -10.89
CA PHE A 229 34.31 -20.12 -10.66
C PHE A 229 35.46 -20.63 -9.80
N ASN A 230 36.69 -20.20 -10.11
CA ASN A 230 37.84 -20.33 -9.22
C ASN A 230 38.35 -18.95 -8.83
N VAL A 231 38.80 -18.79 -7.58
CA VAL A 231 39.37 -17.53 -7.09
C VAL A 231 40.87 -17.70 -6.87
N GLU A 232 41.65 -16.86 -7.54
CA GLU A 232 43.11 -16.81 -7.47
C GLU A 232 43.53 -15.34 -7.30
N ASP A 233 44.16 -14.98 -6.18
CA ASP A 233 44.71 -13.64 -5.94
C ASP A 233 43.76 -12.47 -6.25
N LYS A 234 42.52 -12.56 -5.76
CA LYS A 234 41.40 -11.61 -5.99
C LYS A 234 40.81 -11.62 -7.40
N LYS A 235 41.32 -12.45 -8.30
CA LYS A 235 40.78 -12.68 -9.64
C LYS A 235 39.79 -13.83 -9.61
N VAL A 236 38.77 -13.74 -10.44
CA VAL A 236 37.81 -14.80 -10.70
C VAL A 236 38.09 -15.36 -12.08
N ALA A 237 38.30 -16.67 -12.16
CA ALA A 237 38.38 -17.42 -13.41
C ALA A 237 37.09 -18.20 -13.63
N ALA A 238 36.41 -17.93 -14.74
CA ALA A 238 35.20 -18.64 -15.18
C ALA A 238 35.59 -19.80 -16.10
N TYR A 239 35.03 -20.98 -15.85
CA TYR A 239 35.33 -22.19 -16.64
C TYR A 239 34.11 -22.69 -17.38
N GLY A 240 34.31 -23.08 -18.64
CA GLY A 240 33.24 -23.59 -19.51
C GLY A 240 32.94 -25.07 -19.27
N ILE A 241 32.10 -25.63 -20.13
CA ILE A 241 31.76 -27.07 -20.11
C ILE A 241 32.98 -27.94 -20.43
N SER A 242 33.86 -27.48 -21.34
CA SER A 242 35.10 -28.18 -21.71
C SER A 242 36.17 -28.18 -20.61
N GLY A 243 35.96 -27.40 -19.54
CA GLY A 243 36.98 -27.15 -18.53
C GLY A 243 38.00 -26.06 -18.92
N ASP A 244 37.86 -25.45 -20.10
CA ASP A 244 38.66 -24.32 -20.52
C ASP A 244 38.26 -23.03 -19.78
N VAL A 245 39.20 -22.10 -19.65
CA VAL A 245 38.94 -20.79 -19.05
C VAL A 245 38.23 -19.91 -20.07
N LEU A 246 36.97 -19.58 -19.81
CA LEU A 246 36.19 -18.65 -20.64
C LEU A 246 36.71 -17.23 -20.49
N LEU A 247 36.99 -16.84 -19.24
CA LEU A 247 37.16 -15.44 -18.85
C LEU A 247 37.90 -15.36 -17.50
N ARG A 248 38.85 -14.42 -17.41
CA ARG A 248 39.46 -13.98 -16.14
C ARG A 248 39.13 -12.52 -15.88
N PHE A 249 38.62 -12.24 -14.68
CA PHE A 249 38.18 -10.90 -14.32
C PHE A 249 38.42 -10.55 -12.85
N ILE A 250 38.44 -9.26 -12.56
CA ILE A 250 38.57 -8.70 -11.22
C ILE A 250 37.38 -7.79 -10.96
N PRO A 251 36.48 -8.11 -10.02
CA PRO A 251 35.42 -7.19 -9.62
C PRO A 251 36.00 -5.84 -9.19
N ILE A 252 35.39 -4.73 -9.62
CA ILE A 252 35.86 -3.40 -9.22
C ILE A 252 35.86 -3.25 -7.70
N ASP A 253 34.81 -3.76 -7.03
CA ASP A 253 34.88 -4.00 -5.59
C ASP A 253 35.46 -5.38 -5.30
N SER A 254 36.73 -5.40 -4.90
CA SER A 254 37.45 -6.63 -4.52
C SER A 254 36.80 -7.45 -3.40
N LYS A 255 35.84 -6.89 -2.64
CA LYS A 255 35.07 -7.67 -1.66
C LYS A 255 34.12 -8.66 -2.31
N LEU A 256 33.74 -8.44 -3.56
CA LEU A 256 32.84 -9.33 -4.30
C LEU A 256 33.52 -10.58 -4.84
N THR A 257 34.86 -10.67 -4.85
CA THR A 257 35.55 -11.85 -5.39
C THR A 257 35.07 -13.15 -4.73
N GLN A 258 34.92 -13.16 -3.40
CA GLN A 258 34.41 -14.33 -2.69
C GLN A 258 32.91 -14.56 -2.93
N ALA A 259 32.13 -13.49 -3.12
CA ALA A 259 30.71 -13.59 -3.45
C ALA A 259 30.51 -14.27 -4.81
N TRP A 260 31.35 -13.94 -5.81
CA TRP A 260 31.38 -14.61 -7.10
C TRP A 260 31.72 -16.10 -6.97
N ALA A 261 32.70 -16.47 -6.13
CA ALA A 261 33.08 -17.87 -5.93
C ALA A 261 31.91 -18.77 -5.51
N VAL A 262 31.06 -18.25 -4.62
CA VAL A 262 29.92 -19.00 -4.05
C VAL A 262 28.62 -18.82 -4.85
N SER A 263 28.67 -18.13 -6.01
CA SER A 263 27.49 -17.93 -6.87
C SER A 263 26.99 -19.21 -7.53
N PHE A 264 27.80 -20.27 -7.57
CA PHE A 264 27.38 -21.60 -8.03
C PHE A 264 26.96 -22.53 -6.87
N ASP A 265 27.20 -22.14 -5.62
CA ASP A 265 26.88 -22.96 -4.46
C ASP A 265 25.39 -22.89 -4.10
N LYS A 266 24.85 -23.96 -3.50
CA LYS A 266 23.46 -24.00 -3.00
C LYS A 266 23.10 -22.88 -2.02
N LYS A 267 24.09 -22.16 -1.47
CA LYS A 267 23.95 -21.03 -0.55
C LYS A 267 24.36 -19.70 -1.21
N HIS A 268 23.98 -19.50 -2.48
CA HIS A 268 24.28 -18.31 -3.29
C HIS A 268 24.33 -17.00 -2.47
N ALA A 269 25.27 -16.12 -2.81
CA ALA A 269 25.32 -14.79 -2.25
C ALA A 269 24.00 -14.04 -2.55
N SER A 270 23.54 -13.23 -1.59
CA SER A 270 22.30 -12.47 -1.76
C SER A 270 22.42 -11.49 -2.93
N PHE A 271 21.46 -11.49 -3.86
CA PHE A 271 21.54 -10.66 -5.09
C PHE A 271 21.93 -9.18 -4.86
N PRO A 272 21.34 -8.44 -3.90
CA PRO A 272 21.75 -7.05 -3.62
C PRO A 272 23.23 -6.86 -3.20
N MET A 273 23.91 -7.92 -2.74
CA MET A 273 25.33 -7.84 -2.37
C MET A 273 26.20 -7.41 -3.55
N PHE A 274 25.84 -7.82 -4.78
CA PHE A 274 26.59 -7.55 -6.00
C PHE A 274 26.50 -6.09 -6.50
N MET A 275 25.64 -5.26 -5.89
CA MET A 275 25.33 -3.90 -6.32
C MET A 275 26.29 -2.85 -5.74
N THR A 276 27.60 -3.07 -5.79
CA THR A 276 28.60 -2.18 -5.16
C THR A 276 29.10 -1.07 -6.07
N SER A 277 28.76 -1.12 -7.36
CA SER A 277 29.31 -0.26 -8.40
C SER A 277 28.23 0.08 -9.44
N PHE A 278 28.34 1.26 -10.04
CA PHE A 278 27.37 1.76 -11.02
C PHE A 278 28.09 2.37 -12.23
N ASP A 279 27.58 2.05 -13.42
CA ASP A 279 27.87 2.72 -14.69
C ASP A 279 26.53 3.12 -15.33
N LYS A 280 26.51 4.19 -16.11
CA LYS A 280 25.28 4.64 -16.80
C LYS A 280 24.84 3.68 -17.89
N ALA A 281 25.77 2.99 -18.54
CA ALA A 281 25.47 2.01 -19.56
C ALA A 281 25.17 0.66 -18.89
N ILE A 282 23.90 0.39 -18.56
CA ILE A 282 23.45 -0.83 -17.86
C ILE A 282 22.78 -1.81 -18.85
N PRO A 283 23.25 -3.08 -18.93
CA PRO A 283 22.63 -4.10 -19.76
C PRO A 283 21.15 -4.34 -19.42
N PRO A 284 20.28 -4.59 -20.42
CA PRO A 284 18.86 -4.87 -20.19
C PRO A 284 18.58 -6.04 -19.24
N LEU A 285 19.40 -7.10 -19.29
CA LEU A 285 19.27 -8.25 -18.39
C LEU A 285 19.49 -7.85 -16.92
N ILE A 286 20.47 -6.99 -16.66
CA ILE A 286 20.76 -6.45 -15.32
C ILE A 286 19.63 -5.53 -14.86
N MET A 287 19.13 -4.66 -15.74
CA MET A 287 17.97 -3.79 -15.45
C MET A 287 16.76 -4.64 -15.03
N LYS A 288 16.41 -5.67 -15.81
CA LYS A 288 15.29 -6.57 -15.51
C LYS A 288 15.47 -7.31 -14.19
N ALA A 289 16.67 -7.85 -13.95
CA ALA A 289 17.00 -8.50 -12.68
C ALA A 289 16.87 -7.54 -11.49
N TYR A 290 17.34 -6.30 -11.65
CA TYR A 290 17.24 -5.31 -10.59
C TYR A 290 15.80 -4.91 -10.28
N ASN A 291 14.97 -4.72 -11.32
CA ASN A 291 13.55 -4.47 -11.15
C ASN A 291 12.88 -5.63 -10.40
N ASP A 292 13.07 -6.87 -10.86
CA ASP A 292 12.54 -8.10 -10.22
C ASP A 292 12.92 -8.20 -8.72
N ALA A 293 14.11 -7.74 -8.35
CA ALA A 293 14.57 -7.75 -6.96
C ALA A 293 13.93 -6.65 -6.10
N ILE A 294 13.78 -5.45 -6.64
CA ILE A 294 13.13 -4.33 -5.91
C ILE A 294 11.64 -4.59 -5.72
N THR A 295 10.97 -5.12 -6.74
CA THR A 295 9.52 -5.37 -6.73
C THR A 295 9.16 -6.76 -6.19
N ALA A 296 10.13 -7.47 -5.61
CA ALA A 296 9.92 -8.74 -4.94
C ALA A 296 8.87 -8.62 -3.82
N HIS A 297 8.03 -9.65 -3.68
CA HIS A 297 6.87 -9.61 -2.77
C HIS A 297 7.26 -9.59 -1.28
N ASP A 298 8.50 -9.92 -0.93
CA ASP A 298 8.98 -9.80 0.45
C ASP A 298 9.26 -8.33 0.86
N GLY A 299 9.35 -7.42 -0.12
CA GLY A 299 9.57 -5.99 0.08
C GLY A 299 10.90 -5.64 0.76
N HIS A 300 11.84 -6.58 0.90
CA HIS A 300 13.02 -6.38 1.73
C HIS A 300 13.93 -5.26 1.18
N MET A 301 14.10 -5.14 -0.13
CA MET A 301 14.87 -4.03 -0.72
C MET A 301 14.22 -2.67 -0.43
N VAL A 302 12.91 -2.55 -0.62
CA VAL A 302 12.16 -1.33 -0.30
C VAL A 302 12.36 -0.96 1.16
N ARG A 303 12.24 -1.92 2.08
CA ARG A 303 12.45 -1.70 3.52
C ARG A 303 13.87 -1.23 3.84
N ALA A 304 14.88 -1.82 3.20
CA ALA A 304 16.28 -1.40 3.38
C ALA A 304 16.49 0.04 2.88
N PHE A 305 15.84 0.45 1.79
CA PHE A 305 15.85 1.85 1.34
C PHE A 305 15.26 2.83 2.36
N LEU A 306 14.30 2.40 3.18
CA LEU A 306 13.70 3.24 4.24
C LEU A 306 14.60 3.42 5.46
N GLY A 307 15.74 2.71 5.53
CA GLY A 307 16.72 2.85 6.60
C GLY A 307 17.21 4.29 6.71
N LYS A 308 17.41 4.77 7.96
CA LYS A 308 17.76 6.17 8.24
C LYS A 308 19.03 6.62 7.52
N ASP A 309 20.03 5.74 7.45
CA ASP A 309 21.33 6.02 6.83
C ASP A 309 21.30 5.85 5.29
N VAL A 310 20.18 5.36 4.74
CA VAL A 310 19.97 5.15 3.30
C VAL A 310 19.08 6.26 2.73
N CYS A 311 17.90 6.45 3.31
CA CYS A 311 16.95 7.50 2.97
C CYS A 311 17.37 8.85 3.57
N ASN A 312 18.39 9.50 3.00
CA ASN A 312 18.78 10.87 3.34
C ASN A 312 17.76 11.93 2.84
N ASN A 313 16.45 11.72 3.06
CA ASN A 313 15.35 12.61 2.64
C ASN A 313 15.38 12.98 1.16
N HIS A 314 15.66 12.02 0.28
CA HIS A 314 15.76 12.27 -1.14
C HIS A 314 14.38 12.16 -1.82
N PRO A 315 13.76 13.25 -2.32
CA PRO A 315 12.42 13.19 -2.90
C PRO A 315 12.31 12.26 -4.11
N MET A 316 13.38 12.15 -4.91
CA MET A 316 13.39 11.24 -6.07
C MET A 316 13.30 9.77 -5.67
N LEU A 317 13.71 9.38 -4.46
CA LEU A 317 13.62 7.98 -4.03
C LEU A 317 12.16 7.52 -3.99
N ALA A 318 11.26 8.34 -3.43
CA ALA A 318 9.84 8.05 -3.38
C ALA A 318 9.20 8.05 -4.78
N LYS A 319 9.59 9.00 -5.64
CA LYS A 319 9.13 9.04 -7.03
C LYS A 319 9.56 7.80 -7.81
N SER A 320 10.85 7.44 -7.74
CA SER A 320 11.38 6.29 -8.48
C SER A 320 10.77 4.98 -8.02
N LEU A 321 10.63 4.76 -6.70
CA LEU A 321 9.94 3.57 -6.18
C LEU A 321 8.49 3.51 -6.66
N LEU A 322 7.76 4.63 -6.60
CA LEU A 322 6.40 4.67 -7.13
C LEU A 322 6.35 4.34 -8.62
N THR A 323 7.22 4.92 -9.44
CA THR A 323 7.31 4.65 -10.88
C THR A 323 7.57 3.16 -11.18
N LEU A 324 8.51 2.51 -10.50
CA LEU A 324 8.80 1.08 -10.68
C LEU A 324 7.58 0.20 -10.38
N PHE A 325 6.91 0.45 -9.25
CA PHE A 325 5.75 -0.36 -8.86
C PHE A 325 4.49 -0.02 -9.67
N MET A 326 4.42 1.16 -10.30
CA MET A 326 3.38 1.48 -11.30
C MET A 326 3.62 0.70 -12.59
N HIS A 327 4.88 0.64 -13.06
CA HIS A 327 5.26 -0.19 -14.22
C HIS A 327 4.89 -1.66 -14.00
N ASP A 328 5.18 -2.20 -12.82
CA ASP A 328 4.88 -3.58 -12.46
C ASP A 328 3.42 -3.81 -12.01
N GLN A 329 2.56 -2.78 -12.05
CA GLN A 329 1.16 -2.83 -11.58
C GLN A 329 0.99 -3.38 -10.15
N SER A 330 1.97 -3.10 -9.29
CA SER A 330 2.11 -3.66 -7.95
C SER A 330 2.16 -2.60 -6.85
N VAL A 331 1.66 -1.38 -7.10
CA VAL A 331 1.70 -0.25 -6.14
C VAL A 331 1.11 -0.60 -4.76
N HIS A 332 0.12 -1.50 -4.69
CA HIS A 332 -0.40 -1.98 -3.41
C HIS A 332 0.70 -2.63 -2.54
N THR A 333 1.62 -3.38 -3.14
CA THR A 333 2.75 -4.03 -2.47
C THR A 333 3.74 -2.98 -1.94
N LEU A 334 4.01 -1.93 -2.72
CA LEU A 334 4.83 -0.79 -2.30
C LEU A 334 4.23 -0.09 -1.08
N LEU A 335 2.95 0.26 -1.17
CA LEU A 335 2.24 0.99 -0.11
C LEU A 335 2.19 0.20 1.19
N ALA A 336 1.77 -1.06 1.11
CA ALA A 336 1.72 -1.94 2.26
C ALA A 336 3.13 -2.18 2.86
N THR A 337 4.17 -2.27 2.03
CA THR A 337 5.55 -2.38 2.54
C THR A 337 5.99 -1.13 3.29
N ILE A 338 5.78 0.07 2.73
CA ILE A 338 6.24 1.34 3.34
C ILE A 338 5.43 1.70 4.59
N ILE A 339 4.10 1.66 4.48
CA ILE A 339 3.20 2.02 5.58
C ILE A 339 3.29 0.97 6.69
N GLY A 340 3.32 -0.32 6.33
CA GLY A 340 3.51 -1.42 7.28
C GLY A 340 4.83 -1.29 8.04
N SER A 341 5.94 -1.07 7.34
CA SER A 341 7.25 -0.89 7.97
C SER A 341 7.32 0.34 8.87
N SER A 342 6.53 1.37 8.57
CA SER A 342 6.44 2.56 9.41
C SER A 342 5.74 2.24 10.72
N PHE A 343 4.58 1.55 10.70
CA PHE A 343 3.86 1.14 11.92
C PHE A 343 4.47 -0.06 12.66
N ALA A 344 5.33 -0.83 12.00
CA ALA A 344 6.05 -1.97 12.57
C ALA A 344 7.13 -1.59 13.59
N LYS A 345 7.52 -0.31 13.69
CA LYS A 345 8.62 0.10 14.58
C LYS A 345 8.18 -0.04 16.05
N PRO A 346 9.02 -0.61 16.93
CA PRO A 346 8.61 -0.98 18.28
C PRO A 346 8.27 0.23 19.16
N LYS A 347 8.99 1.35 19.01
CA LYS A 347 8.92 2.53 19.89
C LYS A 347 7.87 3.57 19.46
N ILE A 348 6.83 3.14 18.76
CA ILE A 348 5.77 4.04 18.30
C ILE A 348 4.63 4.05 19.31
N ASP A 349 4.23 5.25 19.74
CA ASP A 349 3.08 5.50 20.61
C ASP A 349 1.94 6.23 19.87
N ILE A 350 0.89 6.59 20.61
CA ILE A 350 -0.31 7.27 20.10
C ILE A 350 -0.07 8.75 19.72
N THR A 351 1.14 9.28 19.86
CA THR A 351 1.50 10.63 19.40
C THR A 351 2.17 10.60 18.03
N PHE A 352 2.50 9.41 17.55
CA PHE A 352 3.17 9.24 16.28
C PHE A 352 2.30 9.61 15.09
N LEU A 353 2.84 10.49 14.26
CA LEU A 353 2.34 10.75 12.92
C LEU A 353 3.25 10.07 11.92
N LEU A 354 2.69 9.38 10.94
CA LEU A 354 3.44 8.76 9.85
C LEU A 354 4.42 9.72 9.19
N SER A 355 4.07 11.01 9.10
CA SER A 355 4.95 12.01 8.52
C SER A 355 6.18 12.40 9.34
N SER A 356 6.26 11.95 10.60
CA SER A 356 7.51 11.99 11.37
C SER A 356 8.53 10.98 10.85
N VAL A 357 8.11 9.99 10.05
CA VAL A 357 9.02 9.11 9.33
C VAL A 357 9.58 9.85 8.12
N PRO A 358 10.91 10.02 8.02
CA PRO A 358 11.49 10.95 7.05
C PRO A 358 11.11 10.68 5.58
N PHE A 359 10.89 9.40 5.19
CA PHE A 359 10.47 9.03 3.84
C PHE A 359 9.01 9.39 3.51
N ILE A 360 8.10 9.32 4.48
CA ILE A 360 6.65 9.42 4.25
C ILE A 360 6.23 10.76 3.63
N PRO A 361 6.71 11.94 4.09
CA PRO A 361 6.39 13.20 3.43
C PRO A 361 6.75 13.23 1.94
N HIS A 362 7.83 12.55 1.53
CA HIS A 362 8.21 12.44 0.12
C HIS A 362 7.27 11.54 -0.67
N LEU A 363 6.81 10.44 -0.07
CA LEU A 363 5.77 9.59 -0.65
C LEU A 363 4.46 10.37 -0.84
N TYR A 364 4.01 11.11 0.17
CA TYR A 364 2.82 11.96 0.09
C TYR A 364 2.95 12.97 -1.05
N LYS A 365 4.10 13.66 -1.14
CA LYS A 365 4.35 14.61 -2.22
C LYS A 365 4.30 13.95 -3.60
N ALA A 366 4.90 12.77 -3.77
CA ALA A 366 4.87 12.03 -5.03
C ALA A 366 3.43 11.65 -5.44
N PHE A 367 2.61 11.19 -4.48
CA PHE A 367 1.20 10.88 -4.71
C PHE A 367 0.37 12.11 -5.07
N ILE A 368 0.53 13.21 -4.33
CA ILE A 368 -0.19 14.47 -4.61
C ILE A 368 0.16 14.98 -6.01
N GLN A 369 1.44 15.02 -6.35
CA GLN A 369 1.90 15.52 -7.66
C GLN A 369 1.39 14.69 -8.83
N ARG A 370 1.18 13.38 -8.64
CA ARG A 370 0.80 12.48 -9.73
C ARG A 370 -0.71 12.28 -9.86
N PHE A 371 -1.43 12.20 -8.74
CA PHE A 371 -2.82 11.72 -8.71
C PHE A 371 -3.84 12.74 -8.21
N ALA A 372 -3.40 13.93 -7.77
CA ALA A 372 -4.29 14.90 -7.17
C ALA A 372 -4.61 16.10 -8.07
N THR A 373 -4.17 16.09 -9.33
CA THR A 373 -4.36 17.18 -10.30
C THR A 373 -5.81 17.65 -10.37
N ASN A 374 -6.77 16.75 -10.60
CA ASN A 374 -8.19 17.11 -10.73
C ASN A 374 -8.74 17.72 -9.43
N TYR A 375 -8.40 17.15 -8.28
CA TYR A 375 -8.81 17.72 -6.98
C TYR A 375 -8.23 19.12 -6.77
N VAL A 376 -6.99 19.35 -7.19
CA VAL A 376 -6.34 20.66 -7.12
C VAL A 376 -6.99 21.66 -8.08
N THR A 377 -7.14 21.30 -9.36
CA THR A 377 -7.62 22.22 -10.40
C THR A 377 -9.10 22.52 -10.29
N ASP A 378 -9.91 21.51 -9.96
CA ASP A 378 -11.36 21.59 -10.09
C ASP A 378 -12.03 22.02 -8.79
N PHE A 379 -11.37 21.78 -7.65
CA PHE A 379 -11.86 22.13 -6.32
C PHE A 379 -10.95 23.14 -5.60
N LEU A 380 -9.70 22.78 -5.26
CA LEU A 380 -8.87 23.64 -4.40
C LEU A 380 -8.61 25.02 -5.02
N ARG A 381 -8.44 25.10 -6.35
CA ARG A 381 -8.36 26.38 -7.07
C ARG A 381 -9.56 27.28 -6.76
N LYS A 382 -10.78 26.74 -6.85
CA LYS A 382 -12.02 27.49 -6.59
C LYS A 382 -12.13 27.91 -5.13
N LEU A 383 -11.74 27.02 -4.21
CA LEU A 383 -11.70 27.32 -2.78
C LEU A 383 -10.72 28.47 -2.47
N ILE A 384 -9.52 28.44 -3.06
CA ILE A 384 -8.51 29.49 -2.88
C ILE A 384 -9.03 30.82 -3.43
N VAL A 385 -9.60 30.83 -4.64
CA VAL A 385 -10.20 32.04 -5.23
C VAL A 385 -11.33 32.59 -4.37
N TYR A 386 -12.18 31.72 -3.80
CA TYR A 386 -13.24 32.12 -2.87
C TYR A 386 -12.68 32.81 -1.61
N ILE A 387 -11.64 32.25 -1.00
CA ILE A 387 -11.00 32.86 0.17
C ILE A 387 -10.32 34.19 -0.19
N ASP A 388 -9.59 34.24 -1.31
CA ASP A 388 -8.86 35.42 -1.78
C ASP A 388 -9.78 36.60 -2.16
N SER A 389 -10.93 36.31 -2.76
CA SER A 389 -11.94 37.31 -3.16
C SER A 389 -12.80 37.84 -2.01
N SER A 390 -12.67 37.26 -0.82
CA SER A 390 -13.39 37.73 0.37
C SER A 390 -12.89 39.12 0.82
N ASP A 391 -13.71 39.83 1.60
CA ASP A 391 -13.27 41.05 2.29
C ASP A 391 -12.05 40.79 3.17
N ASP A 392 -11.35 41.86 3.57
CA ASP A 392 -10.15 41.74 4.39
C ASP A 392 -10.50 41.14 5.76
N LEU A 393 -9.97 39.94 6.02
CA LEU A 393 -10.29 39.18 7.23
C LEU A 393 -9.39 39.59 8.40
N ASN A 394 -8.16 40.03 8.11
CA ASN A 394 -7.13 40.43 9.09
C ASN A 394 -6.83 39.36 10.16
N ILE A 395 -6.94 38.08 9.84
CA ILE A 395 -6.69 36.96 10.79
C ILE A 395 -5.25 36.99 11.34
N GLU A 396 -4.30 37.49 10.54
CA GLU A 396 -2.90 37.68 10.94
C GLU A 396 -2.70 38.78 11.99
N LYS A 397 -3.67 39.70 12.12
CA LYS A 397 -3.65 40.81 13.06
C LYS A 397 -4.90 40.71 13.94
N MET A 398 -4.83 39.86 14.96
CA MET A 398 -5.96 39.55 15.84
C MET A 398 -6.66 40.79 16.39
N ASP A 399 -5.96 41.89 16.64
CA ASP A 399 -6.56 43.15 17.10
C ASP A 399 -7.53 43.78 16.09
N MET A 400 -7.31 43.56 14.79
CA MET A 400 -8.05 44.12 13.67
C MET A 400 -8.94 43.10 12.94
N VAL A 401 -9.05 41.89 13.49
CA VAL A 401 -9.73 40.76 12.83
C VAL A 401 -11.22 41.01 12.68
N ASN A 402 -11.77 40.72 11.50
CA ASN A 402 -13.20 40.71 11.27
C ASN A 402 -13.76 39.31 11.57
N ALA A 403 -14.10 39.07 12.84
CA ALA A 403 -14.50 37.73 13.30
C ALA A 403 -15.73 37.17 12.57
N GLU A 404 -16.78 37.98 12.35
CA GLU A 404 -18.00 37.51 11.68
C GLU A 404 -17.74 37.07 10.22
N LYS A 405 -16.97 37.86 9.47
CA LYS A 405 -16.61 37.49 8.09
C LYS A 405 -15.66 36.30 8.06
N ALA A 406 -14.67 36.26 8.96
CA ALA A 406 -13.75 35.14 9.08
C ALA A 406 -14.51 33.85 9.43
N GLU A 407 -15.50 33.91 10.31
CA GLU A 407 -16.37 32.79 10.66
C GLU A 407 -17.07 32.22 9.43
N LYS A 408 -17.72 33.09 8.64
CA LYS A 408 -18.43 32.69 7.42
C LYS A 408 -17.49 32.01 6.43
N VAL A 409 -16.34 32.62 6.14
CA VAL A 409 -15.37 32.07 5.18
C VAL A 409 -14.80 30.73 5.68
N PHE A 410 -14.44 30.65 6.95
CA PHE A 410 -13.86 29.46 7.56
C PHE A 410 -14.83 28.27 7.57
N PHE A 411 -16.05 28.44 8.09
CA PHE A 411 -17.02 27.35 8.14
C PHE A 411 -17.54 26.96 6.75
N THR A 412 -17.63 27.91 5.80
CA THR A 412 -17.95 27.59 4.40
C THR A 412 -16.84 26.76 3.76
N SER A 413 -15.58 27.11 4.01
CA SER A 413 -14.41 26.35 3.54
C SER A 413 -14.42 24.92 4.08
N LEU A 414 -14.66 24.75 5.39
CA LEU A 414 -14.78 23.42 6.00
C LEU A 414 -15.94 22.61 5.42
N LYS A 415 -17.12 23.22 5.25
CA LYS A 415 -18.27 22.58 4.63
C LYS A 415 -17.89 22.05 3.24
N TYR A 416 -17.37 22.92 2.37
CA TYR A 416 -17.00 22.53 1.01
C TYR A 416 -15.93 21.44 0.99
N ILE A 417 -14.93 21.48 1.88
CA ILE A 417 -13.94 20.40 1.99
C ILE A 417 -14.61 19.08 2.39
N MET A 418 -15.52 19.07 3.36
CA MET A 418 -16.17 17.83 3.79
C MET A 418 -17.09 17.24 2.71
N ASP A 419 -17.62 18.07 1.82
CA ASP A 419 -18.48 17.66 0.71
C ASP A 419 -17.69 17.09 -0.49
N THR A 420 -16.35 17.03 -0.44
CA THR A 420 -15.51 16.63 -1.60
C THR A 420 -14.95 15.22 -1.52
N SER A 421 -15.43 14.36 -0.60
CA SER A 421 -14.89 13.00 -0.46
C SER A 421 -14.82 12.31 -1.83
N SER A 422 -15.91 12.33 -2.62
CA SER A 422 -15.98 11.72 -3.95
C SER A 422 -14.96 12.24 -4.98
N LEU A 423 -14.40 13.44 -4.80
CA LEU A 423 -13.46 14.06 -5.74
C LEU A 423 -12.01 13.54 -5.59
N PHE A 424 -11.69 12.86 -4.49
CA PHE A 424 -10.39 12.23 -4.34
C PHE A 424 -10.26 11.04 -5.31
N SER A 425 -9.16 11.00 -6.06
CA SER A 425 -8.81 9.89 -6.95
C SER A 425 -8.65 8.57 -6.19
N ASN A 426 -8.90 7.46 -6.88
CA ASN A 426 -8.82 6.13 -6.28
C ASN A 426 -7.42 5.82 -5.76
N GLU A 427 -6.37 6.40 -6.35
CA GLU A 427 -4.97 6.21 -5.95
C GLU A 427 -4.67 6.89 -4.61
N ILE A 428 -5.22 8.10 -4.38
CA ILE A 428 -5.11 8.79 -3.09
C ILE A 428 -5.91 8.03 -2.03
N ARG A 429 -7.13 7.61 -2.36
CA ARG A 429 -7.98 6.79 -1.47
C ARG A 429 -7.31 5.49 -1.09
N HIS A 430 -6.64 4.83 -2.04
CA HIS A 430 -5.87 3.60 -1.83
C HIS A 430 -4.72 3.81 -0.84
N LEU A 431 -3.95 4.90 -0.94
CA LEU A 431 -2.94 5.23 0.07
C LEU A 431 -3.55 5.47 1.45
N VAL A 432 -4.65 6.24 1.53
CA VAL A 432 -5.34 6.52 2.81
C VAL A 432 -5.90 5.23 3.43
N SER A 433 -6.37 4.29 2.62
CA SER A 433 -6.88 3.01 3.11
C SER A 433 -5.81 2.22 3.89
N TYR A 434 -4.56 2.20 3.41
CA TYR A 434 -3.45 1.54 4.12
C TYR A 434 -3.12 2.25 5.42
N ILE A 435 -3.11 3.59 5.41
CA ILE A 435 -2.93 4.39 6.64
C ILE A 435 -4.02 4.01 7.65
N ARG A 436 -5.27 3.95 7.21
CA ARG A 436 -6.44 3.61 8.03
C ARG A 436 -6.32 2.21 8.64
N TYR A 437 -6.21 1.18 7.81
CA TYR A 437 -6.21 -0.21 8.30
C TYR A 437 -4.99 -0.53 9.15
N PHE A 438 -3.79 -0.09 8.77
CA PHE A 438 -2.58 -0.47 9.50
C PHE A 438 -2.47 0.28 10.83
N SER A 439 -2.93 1.53 10.87
CA SER A 439 -3.11 2.28 12.12
C SER A 439 -4.11 1.58 13.05
N ALA A 440 -5.25 1.14 12.52
CA ALA A 440 -6.27 0.43 13.27
C ALA A 440 -5.78 -0.93 13.80
N ILE A 441 -5.01 -1.69 13.01
CA ILE A 441 -4.40 -2.95 13.47
C ILE A 441 -3.38 -2.70 14.60
N ARG A 442 -2.56 -1.65 14.47
CA ARG A 442 -1.47 -1.39 15.42
C ARG A 442 -1.95 -0.81 16.76
N PHE A 443 -2.95 0.07 16.74
CA PHE A 443 -3.39 0.81 17.93
C PHE A 443 -4.88 0.65 18.22
N ASN A 444 -5.70 0.43 17.19
CA ASN A 444 -7.15 0.38 17.28
C ASN A 444 -7.75 1.55 18.07
N LYS A 445 -7.28 2.78 17.82
CA LYS A 445 -7.79 4.01 18.46
C LYS A 445 -8.26 5.01 17.41
N MET A 446 -9.48 5.49 17.55
CA MET A 446 -10.13 6.33 16.56
C MET A 446 -9.42 7.68 16.37
N SER A 447 -9.04 8.35 17.45
CA SER A 447 -8.32 9.62 17.34
C SER A 447 -6.97 9.46 16.63
N PHE A 448 -6.22 8.40 16.96
CA PHE A 448 -4.92 8.12 16.38
C PHE A 448 -4.97 7.87 14.88
N THR A 449 -5.91 7.02 14.45
CA THR A 449 -6.11 6.74 13.03
C THR A 449 -6.59 7.99 12.28
N TYR A 450 -7.49 8.76 12.86
CA TYR A 450 -7.91 10.04 12.33
C TYR A 450 -6.72 10.99 12.13
N PHE A 451 -5.86 11.17 13.15
CA PHE A 451 -4.74 12.11 13.06
C PHE A 451 -3.72 11.74 11.99
N ASN A 452 -3.48 10.44 11.76
CA ASN A 452 -2.60 10.00 10.67
C ASN A 452 -3.19 10.29 9.29
N ILE A 453 -4.51 10.13 9.12
CA ILE A 453 -5.20 10.48 7.87
C ILE A 453 -5.24 12.00 7.69
N ALA A 454 -5.61 12.75 8.72
CA ALA A 454 -5.71 14.20 8.70
C ALA A 454 -4.34 14.88 8.49
N ASP A 455 -3.25 14.31 9.03
CA ASP A 455 -1.88 14.78 8.76
C ASP A 455 -1.54 14.67 7.27
N PHE A 456 -1.94 13.59 6.59
CA PHE A 456 -1.78 13.49 5.14
C PHE A 456 -2.74 14.41 4.38
N ILE A 457 -4.05 14.17 4.48
CA ILE A 457 -5.07 14.82 3.64
C ILE A 457 -5.27 16.28 4.04
N GLY A 458 -5.53 16.55 5.31
CA GLY A 458 -5.85 17.89 5.77
C GLY A 458 -4.63 18.79 5.78
N ILE A 459 -3.56 18.36 6.45
CA ILE A 459 -2.39 19.20 6.73
C ILE A 459 -1.42 19.25 5.53
N ARG A 460 -0.97 18.10 5.03
CA ARG A 460 0.09 18.07 4.01
C ARG A 460 -0.42 18.24 2.59
N PHE A 461 -1.65 17.79 2.32
CA PHE A 461 -2.25 17.95 1.01
C PHE A 461 -3.06 19.25 0.91
N ILE A 462 -4.23 19.35 1.55
CA ILE A 462 -5.12 20.51 1.42
C ILE A 462 -4.43 21.79 1.90
N CYS A 463 -4.01 21.85 3.17
CA CYS A 463 -3.32 23.02 3.72
C CYS A 463 -1.98 23.27 3.00
N GLY A 464 -1.23 22.22 2.62
CA GLY A 464 0.01 22.36 1.85
C GLY A 464 -0.18 23.07 0.50
N VAL A 465 -1.28 22.80 -0.21
CA VAL A 465 -1.64 23.51 -1.45
C VAL A 465 -2.07 24.95 -1.16
N LEU A 466 -2.87 25.19 -0.11
CA LEU A 466 -3.28 26.55 0.28
C LEU A 466 -2.11 27.44 0.68
N GLU A 467 -1.06 26.86 1.29
CA GLU A 467 0.15 27.59 1.68
C GLU A 467 1.03 28.00 0.51
N ASN A 468 1.10 27.15 -0.52
CA ASN A 468 1.97 27.35 -1.67
C ASN A 468 1.22 27.12 -2.99
N PRO A 469 0.14 27.88 -3.26
CA PRO A 469 -0.78 27.54 -4.33
C PRO A 469 -0.12 27.62 -5.70
N THR A 470 0.82 28.54 -5.90
CA THR A 470 1.57 28.71 -7.15
C THR A 470 2.46 27.52 -7.50
N GLN A 471 2.85 26.68 -6.52
CA GLN A 471 3.60 25.44 -6.78
C GLN A 471 2.72 24.39 -7.48
N TYR A 472 1.42 24.41 -7.23
CA TYR A 472 0.46 23.43 -7.75
C TYR A 472 -0.44 24.02 -8.85
N ILE A 473 -0.55 25.35 -8.87
CA ILE A 473 -1.46 26.12 -9.72
C ILE A 473 -0.65 27.31 -10.30
N PRO A 474 0.21 27.09 -11.31
CA PRO A 474 1.20 28.09 -11.73
C PRO A 474 0.63 29.39 -12.27
N ASP A 475 -0.59 29.36 -12.80
CA ASP A 475 -1.33 30.48 -13.40
C ASP A 475 -2.16 31.27 -12.37
N LEU A 476 -2.22 30.85 -11.10
CA LEU A 476 -2.99 31.54 -10.07
C LEU A 476 -2.27 32.79 -9.58
N THR A 477 -3.00 33.91 -9.55
CA THR A 477 -2.56 35.18 -8.96
C THR A 477 -3.51 35.54 -7.82
N LEU A 478 -2.96 35.88 -6.65
CA LEU A 478 -3.73 36.20 -5.45
C LEU A 478 -3.73 37.71 -5.20
N SER A 479 -4.90 38.26 -4.91
CA SER A 479 -5.08 39.67 -4.55
C SER A 479 -4.88 39.91 -3.05
N LYS A 480 -5.20 38.92 -2.23
CA LYS A 480 -5.22 38.96 -0.76
C LYS A 480 -4.63 37.67 -0.18
N PRO A 481 -3.32 37.40 -0.39
CA PRO A 481 -2.68 36.18 0.08
C PRO A 481 -2.78 35.97 1.60
N ASP A 482 -2.84 37.06 2.39
CA ASP A 482 -2.99 36.99 3.85
C ASP A 482 -4.31 36.35 4.29
N ASN A 483 -5.40 36.51 3.52
CA ASN A 483 -6.67 35.83 3.79
C ASN A 483 -6.51 34.31 3.65
N VAL A 484 -5.83 33.85 2.58
CA VAL A 484 -5.59 32.42 2.32
C VAL A 484 -4.72 31.82 3.42
N CYS A 485 -3.62 32.50 3.79
CA CYS A 485 -2.75 32.10 4.90
C CYS A 485 -3.50 32.01 6.24
N GLY A 486 -4.29 33.03 6.57
CA GLY A 486 -5.06 33.09 7.81
C GLY A 486 -6.10 31.95 7.91
N ILE A 487 -6.88 31.72 6.85
CA ILE A 487 -7.82 30.61 6.79
C ILE A 487 -7.10 29.26 6.84
N CYS A 488 -5.96 29.12 6.16
CA CYS A 488 -5.18 27.88 6.19
C CYS A 488 -4.73 27.51 7.62
N ARG A 489 -4.34 28.48 8.46
CA ARG A 489 -4.01 28.24 9.88
C ARG A 489 -5.21 27.79 10.70
N LEU A 490 -6.38 28.39 10.48
CA LEU A 490 -7.62 27.96 11.15
C LEU A 490 -8.02 26.54 10.72
N LEU A 491 -7.85 26.21 9.44
CA LEU A 491 -8.08 24.85 8.93
C LEU A 491 -7.11 23.83 9.57
N ARG A 492 -5.83 24.19 9.76
CA ARG A 492 -4.86 23.33 10.48
C ARG A 492 -5.30 23.03 11.92
N ILE A 493 -5.86 24.02 12.62
CA ILE A 493 -6.43 23.83 13.97
C ILE A 493 -7.62 22.85 13.89
N ALA A 494 -8.55 23.05 12.94
CA ALA A 494 -9.70 22.18 12.78
C ALA A 494 -9.34 20.73 12.38
N PHE A 495 -8.42 20.53 11.44
CA PHE A 495 -7.96 19.20 11.04
C PHE A 495 -7.26 18.45 12.17
N LYS A 496 -6.65 19.17 13.12
CA LYS A 496 -6.08 18.58 14.35
C LYS A 496 -7.10 18.49 15.49
N LEU A 497 -8.41 18.68 15.21
CA LEU A 497 -9.50 18.68 16.20
C LEU A 497 -9.18 19.56 17.41
N GLY A 498 -8.60 20.73 17.15
CA GLY A 498 -8.09 21.65 18.16
C GLY A 498 -9.05 22.79 18.49
N GLN A 499 -9.02 23.30 19.71
CA GLN A 499 -9.82 24.45 20.10
C GLN A 499 -9.23 25.77 19.57
N MET A 500 -10.12 26.71 19.26
CA MET A 500 -9.77 28.12 19.07
C MET A 500 -9.49 28.73 20.45
N CYS A 501 -8.22 28.84 20.80
CA CYS A 501 -7.77 29.35 22.10
C CYS A 501 -6.45 30.13 21.97
N GLY A 502 -6.03 30.81 23.05
CA GLY A 502 -4.71 31.44 23.13
C GLY A 502 -4.58 32.58 22.11
N PRO A 503 -3.66 32.53 21.12
CA PRO A 503 -3.62 33.55 20.06
C PRO A 503 -4.93 33.69 19.28
N TYR A 504 -5.78 32.66 19.26
CA TYR A 504 -7.06 32.63 18.56
C TYR A 504 -8.28 32.81 19.48
N GLU A 505 -8.10 33.35 20.70
CA GLU A 505 -9.16 33.48 21.71
C GLU A 505 -10.38 34.27 21.23
N LYS A 506 -10.20 35.24 20.31
CA LYS A 506 -11.31 35.98 19.70
C LYS A 506 -12.30 35.10 18.94
N PHE A 507 -11.92 33.86 18.62
CA PHE A 507 -12.74 32.86 17.95
C PHE A 507 -13.25 31.76 18.88
N ALA A 508 -13.07 31.89 20.20
CA ALA A 508 -13.42 30.84 21.17
C ALA A 508 -14.92 30.44 21.11
N SER A 509 -15.82 31.36 20.74
CA SER A 509 -17.25 31.07 20.56
C SER A 509 -17.53 30.03 19.46
N TRP A 510 -16.63 29.89 18.48
CA TRP A 510 -16.76 28.90 17.40
C TRP A 510 -16.58 27.47 17.90
N ASN A 511 -15.94 27.27 19.05
CA ASN A 511 -15.68 25.94 19.62
C ASN A 511 -16.98 25.15 19.85
N ASN A 512 -18.09 25.81 20.21
CA ASN A 512 -19.37 25.12 20.39
C ASN A 512 -19.84 24.48 19.08
N ARG A 513 -19.81 25.24 17.97
CA ARG A 513 -20.17 24.75 16.64
C ARG A 513 -19.19 23.69 16.13
N LEU A 514 -17.90 23.88 16.39
CA LEU A 514 -16.86 22.93 16.03
C LEU A 514 -17.08 21.56 16.69
N ASN A 515 -17.26 21.53 18.02
CA ASN A 515 -17.46 20.29 18.77
C ASN A 515 -18.77 19.59 18.40
N ASN A 516 -19.88 20.32 18.32
CA ASN A 516 -21.20 19.69 18.22
C ASN A 516 -21.63 19.34 16.78
N HIS A 517 -21.07 20.02 15.77
CA HIS A 517 -21.53 19.87 14.39
C HIS A 517 -20.42 19.57 13.38
N VAL A 518 -19.27 20.22 13.50
CA VAL A 518 -18.22 20.11 12.46
C VAL A 518 -17.32 18.91 12.69
N TYR A 519 -16.75 18.72 13.89
CA TYR A 519 -15.81 17.64 14.14
C TYR A 519 -16.39 16.25 13.93
N PRO A 520 -17.64 15.93 14.33
CA PRO A 520 -18.25 14.64 13.99
C PRO A 520 -18.26 14.38 12.47
N LYS A 521 -18.66 15.39 11.68
CA LYS A 521 -18.68 15.30 10.21
C LYS A 521 -17.28 15.23 9.60
N LEU A 522 -16.33 15.98 10.17
CA LEU A 522 -14.94 16.00 9.71
C LEU A 522 -14.25 14.66 9.96
N MET A 523 -14.51 14.03 11.11
CA MET A 523 -14.03 12.68 11.40
C MET A 523 -14.60 11.69 10.38
N HIS A 524 -15.92 11.69 10.18
CA HIS A 524 -16.56 10.83 9.18
C HIS A 524 -15.98 11.04 7.77
N PHE A 525 -15.81 12.29 7.34
CA PHE A 525 -15.16 12.65 6.09
C PHE A 525 -13.74 12.04 5.97
N MET A 526 -12.89 12.18 6.99
CA MET A 526 -11.52 11.63 6.94
C MET A 526 -11.53 10.10 6.80
N TYR A 527 -12.43 9.42 7.51
CA TYR A 527 -12.58 7.96 7.38
C TYR A 527 -13.12 7.53 6.01
N SER A 528 -14.05 8.30 5.43
CA SER A 528 -14.66 7.97 4.13
C SER A 528 -13.73 8.12 2.93
N ILE A 529 -12.66 8.92 3.05
CA ILE A 529 -11.63 9.00 2.00
C ILE A 529 -10.91 7.65 1.83
N GLY A 530 -10.59 6.99 2.95
CA GLY A 530 -9.95 5.68 2.94
C GLY A 530 -10.90 4.53 2.56
N ASP A 531 -12.19 4.81 2.42
CA ASP A 531 -13.15 3.81 1.96
C ASP A 531 -13.07 3.67 0.44
N MET A 532 -12.71 2.46 0.01
CA MET A 532 -12.62 2.12 -1.39
C MET A 532 -13.92 1.51 -1.92
N GLY A 533 -14.80 0.95 -1.07
CA GLY A 533 -15.96 0.20 -1.55
C GLY A 533 -15.60 -0.78 -2.67
N LYS A 534 -16.25 -0.63 -3.85
CA LYS A 534 -15.97 -1.38 -5.09
C LYS A 534 -14.96 -0.68 -6.04
N ARG A 535 -14.31 0.39 -5.60
CA ARG A 535 -13.38 1.17 -6.42
C ARG A 535 -12.02 0.48 -6.46
N GLU A 536 -11.45 0.38 -7.64
CA GLU A 536 -10.09 -0.10 -7.85
C GLU A 536 -9.20 1.05 -8.33
N PRO A 537 -8.00 1.23 -7.74
CA PRO A 537 -7.04 2.21 -8.23
C PRO A 537 -6.48 1.75 -9.57
N LYS A 538 -6.33 2.67 -10.52
CA LYS A 538 -5.79 2.39 -11.86
C LYS A 538 -4.52 3.22 -12.04
N TYR A 539 -3.40 2.58 -11.79
CA TYR A 539 -2.09 3.20 -11.97
C TYR A 539 -1.70 3.19 -13.45
N GLU A 540 -1.56 4.38 -14.03
CA GLU A 540 -1.04 4.53 -15.39
C GLU A 540 0.39 3.98 -15.47
N ILE A 541 0.67 3.17 -16.49
CA ILE A 541 2.01 2.62 -16.71
C ILE A 541 2.92 3.80 -17.13
N PRO A 542 4.04 4.04 -16.43
CA PRO A 542 4.98 5.08 -16.83
C PRO A 542 5.63 4.77 -18.18
N SER A 543 6.14 5.79 -18.88
CA SER A 543 6.89 5.57 -20.12
C SER A 543 8.19 4.80 -19.86
N ASP A 544 8.71 4.10 -20.86
CA ASP A 544 9.98 3.37 -20.78
C ASP A 544 11.14 4.25 -20.32
N GLN A 545 11.15 5.52 -20.75
CA GLN A 545 12.14 6.49 -20.33
C GLN A 545 12.01 6.81 -18.83
N GLU A 546 10.79 7.08 -18.34
CA GLU A 546 10.58 7.38 -16.92
C GLU A 546 10.94 6.17 -16.04
N PHE A 547 10.59 4.97 -16.50
CA PHE A 547 10.96 3.71 -15.86
C PHE A 547 12.48 3.52 -15.82
N ALA A 548 13.18 3.68 -16.94
CA ALA A 548 14.63 3.54 -17.02
C ALA A 548 15.36 4.56 -16.14
N GLU A 549 14.92 5.82 -16.13
CA GLU A 549 15.46 6.87 -15.27
C GLU A 549 15.26 6.56 -13.78
N ALA A 550 14.08 6.07 -13.41
CA ALA A 550 13.77 5.68 -12.04
C ALA A 550 14.65 4.50 -11.59
N LEU A 551 14.83 3.49 -12.44
CA LEU A 551 15.62 2.31 -12.14
C LEU A 551 17.12 2.64 -12.03
N ASN A 552 17.63 3.45 -12.96
CA ASN A 552 19.00 3.96 -12.94
C ASN A 552 19.28 4.75 -11.65
N PHE A 553 18.34 5.61 -11.24
CA PHE A 553 18.46 6.35 -9.99
C PHE A 553 18.58 5.40 -8.79
N LEU A 554 17.72 4.37 -8.72
CA LEU A 554 17.74 3.41 -7.61
C LEU A 554 18.99 2.54 -7.59
N MET A 555 19.50 2.12 -8.75
CA MET A 555 20.77 1.38 -8.85
C MET A 555 21.94 2.23 -8.36
N LYS A 556 21.99 3.49 -8.81
CA LYS A 556 23.02 4.44 -8.38
C LYS A 556 22.97 4.69 -6.88
N GLU A 557 21.80 4.97 -6.32
CA GLU A 557 21.62 5.19 -4.88
C GLU A 557 22.05 3.97 -4.06
N LEU A 558 21.70 2.75 -4.50
CA LEU A 558 22.14 1.54 -3.82
C LEU A 558 23.67 1.41 -3.87
N ALA A 559 24.29 1.58 -5.03
CA ALA A 559 25.75 1.49 -5.16
C ALA A 559 26.48 2.51 -4.26
N GLU A 560 26.04 3.77 -4.26
CA GLU A 560 26.62 4.84 -3.44
C GLU A 560 26.41 4.60 -1.93
N LYS A 561 25.31 3.95 -1.55
CA LYS A 561 24.93 3.67 -0.16
C LYS A 561 24.96 2.18 0.17
N HIS A 562 25.80 1.40 -0.50
CA HIS A 562 25.77 -0.06 -0.43
C HIS A 562 25.96 -0.56 1.00
N LYS A 563 26.96 -0.04 1.72
CA LYS A 563 27.25 -0.46 3.10
C LYS A 563 26.08 -0.23 4.08
N PRO A 564 25.51 0.98 4.23
CA PRO A 564 24.34 1.18 5.09
C PRO A 564 23.12 0.39 4.58
N PHE A 565 22.92 0.27 3.27
CA PHE A 565 21.83 -0.54 2.71
C PHE A 565 21.93 -2.01 3.11
N MET A 566 23.11 -2.62 2.93
CA MET A 566 23.33 -4.03 3.28
C MET A 566 23.19 -4.26 4.79
N LYS A 567 23.62 -3.31 5.62
CA LYS A 567 23.40 -3.37 7.07
C LYS A 567 21.90 -3.45 7.38
N GLU A 568 21.08 -2.58 6.81
CA GLU A 568 19.62 -2.59 7.00
C GLU A 568 18.99 -3.88 6.46
N LEU A 569 19.41 -4.35 5.27
CA LEU A 569 18.93 -5.60 4.69
C LEU A 569 19.25 -6.81 5.58
N ASP A 570 20.45 -6.88 6.15
CA ASP A 570 20.85 -7.94 7.07
C ASP A 570 20.04 -7.89 8.37
N LEU A 571 19.75 -6.69 8.88
CA LEU A 571 18.86 -6.49 10.04
C LEU A 571 17.44 -6.99 9.75
N ILE A 572 16.90 -6.72 8.55
CA ILE A 572 15.58 -7.19 8.12
C ILE A 572 15.53 -8.72 8.01
N LYS A 573 16.61 -9.35 7.53
CA LYS A 573 16.70 -10.80 7.36
C LYS A 573 16.96 -11.56 8.65
N LYS A 574 17.61 -10.94 9.64
CA LYS A 574 17.84 -11.54 10.95
C LYS A 574 16.50 -11.71 11.66
N SER A 575 16.01 -12.95 11.71
CA SER A 575 14.73 -13.38 12.29
C SER A 575 14.52 -13.03 13.76
N SER A 576 15.54 -12.50 14.45
CA SER A 576 15.48 -12.14 15.87
C SER A 576 14.64 -10.90 16.17
N ILE A 577 14.26 -10.11 15.16
CA ILE A 577 13.32 -9.01 15.35
C ILE A 577 12.10 -9.30 14.47
N PRO A 578 10.98 -9.77 15.04
CA PRO A 578 9.76 -10.05 14.29
C PRO A 578 9.15 -8.72 13.83
N TYR A 579 9.64 -8.19 12.71
CA TYR A 579 8.96 -7.11 12.03
C TYR A 579 7.83 -7.70 11.20
N PRO A 580 6.57 -7.27 11.42
CA PRO A 580 5.49 -7.69 10.56
C PRO A 580 5.81 -7.27 9.13
N GLY A 581 5.92 -8.26 8.25
CA GLY A 581 6.07 -8.04 6.82
C GLY A 581 4.75 -7.59 6.19
N LEU A 582 4.83 -7.26 4.90
CA LEU A 582 3.66 -7.02 4.03
C LEU A 582 2.51 -8.00 4.29
N LEU A 583 2.82 -9.30 4.26
CA LEU A 583 1.85 -10.38 4.43
C LEU A 583 1.12 -10.30 5.78
N GLY A 584 1.83 -9.95 6.86
CA GLY A 584 1.25 -9.90 8.20
C GLY A 584 0.17 -8.84 8.33
N PHE A 585 0.46 -7.63 7.86
CA PHE A 585 -0.52 -6.54 7.90
C PHE A 585 -1.68 -6.78 6.95
N ASN A 586 -1.43 -7.28 5.73
CA ASN A 586 -2.49 -7.60 4.79
C ASN A 586 -3.40 -8.72 5.32
N PHE A 587 -2.82 -9.74 5.96
CA PHE A 587 -3.56 -10.82 6.58
C PHE A 587 -4.44 -10.31 7.73
N ALA A 588 -3.88 -9.53 8.65
CA ALA A 588 -4.64 -8.92 9.73
C ALA A 588 -5.75 -7.98 9.19
N THR A 589 -5.46 -7.20 8.13
CA THR A 589 -6.45 -6.35 7.46
C THR A 589 -7.62 -7.18 6.93
N ALA A 590 -7.34 -8.31 6.28
CA ALA A 590 -8.39 -9.18 5.75
C ALA A 590 -9.28 -9.75 6.87
N LEU A 591 -8.71 -10.09 8.03
CA LEU A 591 -9.47 -10.54 9.20
C LEU A 591 -10.30 -9.42 9.84
N CYS A 592 -9.75 -8.21 9.96
CA CYS A 592 -10.47 -7.07 10.57
C CYS A 592 -11.79 -6.75 9.84
N ARG A 593 -11.90 -7.07 8.56
CA ARG A 593 -13.10 -6.83 7.75
C ARG A 593 -14.32 -7.68 8.14
N TYR A 594 -14.15 -8.69 8.99
CA TYR A 594 -15.26 -9.49 9.53
C TYR A 594 -15.90 -8.86 10.78
N PHE A 595 -15.32 -7.79 11.31
CA PHE A 595 -15.84 -7.07 12.46
C PHE A 595 -16.49 -5.74 12.06
N GLU A 596 -17.39 -5.23 12.90
CA GLU A 596 -17.97 -3.90 12.72
C GLU A 596 -16.90 -2.81 12.90
N HIS A 597 -16.88 -1.83 12.01
CA HIS A 597 -16.04 -0.65 12.15
C HIS A 597 -16.87 0.52 12.67
N PHE A 598 -16.27 1.39 13.47
CA PHE A 598 -16.96 2.56 14.01
C PHE A 598 -17.63 3.41 12.91
N TYR A 599 -16.95 3.57 11.78
CA TYR A 599 -17.44 4.40 10.68
C TYR A 599 -18.51 3.71 9.80
N ASP A 600 -18.77 2.41 9.98
CA ASP A 600 -19.84 1.70 9.25
C ASP A 600 -21.23 2.15 9.75
N ASN A 601 -21.36 2.46 11.05
CA ASN A 601 -22.59 2.90 11.68
C ASN A 601 -22.87 4.41 11.50
N ALA A 602 -21.95 5.13 10.87
CA ALA A 602 -22.05 6.56 10.64
C ALA A 602 -22.76 6.87 9.31
N VAL A 603 -23.80 6.11 8.95
CA VAL A 603 -24.82 6.62 8.05
C VAL A 603 -25.39 7.83 8.77
N VAL A 604 -24.88 9.00 8.41
CA VAL A 604 -25.50 10.26 8.77
C VAL A 604 -26.89 10.12 8.17
N GLU A 605 -27.91 9.89 9.00
CA GLU A 605 -29.28 10.15 8.59
C GLU A 605 -29.23 11.55 8.01
N GLU A 606 -29.33 11.66 6.68
CA GLU A 606 -29.53 12.95 6.06
C GLU A 606 -30.72 13.54 6.82
N PRO A 607 -30.61 14.75 7.39
CA PRO A 607 -31.75 15.34 8.06
C PRO A 607 -32.84 15.35 7.01
N LYS A 608 -33.84 14.47 7.17
CA LYS A 608 -35.01 14.42 6.29
C LYS A 608 -35.45 15.87 6.15
N HIS A 609 -35.28 16.41 4.95
CA HIS A 609 -35.70 17.78 4.69
C HIS A 609 -37.15 17.85 5.17
N GLU A 610 -37.54 18.90 5.90
CA GLU A 610 -38.92 19.08 6.39
C GLU A 610 -39.97 19.07 5.26
N GLU A 611 -39.55 18.96 4.00
CA GLU A 611 -40.36 18.66 2.83
C GLU A 611 -40.94 17.24 2.84
N GLU A 612 -40.21 16.20 3.28
CA GLU A 612 -40.79 14.84 3.40
C GLU A 612 -41.85 14.76 4.51
N LYS A 613 -41.73 15.58 5.57
CA LYS A 613 -42.78 15.73 6.59
C LYS A 613 -43.97 16.57 6.11
N LYS A 614 -43.84 17.33 5.02
CA LYS A 614 -44.97 18.01 4.39
C LYS A 614 -45.66 17.09 3.39
N GLU A 615 -44.91 16.29 2.63
CA GLU A 615 -45.47 15.27 1.73
C GLU A 615 -46.18 14.17 2.52
N GLU A 616 -45.63 13.64 3.61
CA GLU A 616 -46.34 12.66 4.47
C GLU A 616 -47.60 13.26 5.14
N HIS A 617 -47.66 14.59 5.33
CA HIS A 617 -48.81 15.28 5.94
C HIS A 617 -49.85 15.74 4.91
N GLU A 618 -49.47 15.85 3.63
CA GLU A 618 -50.36 16.03 2.47
C GLU A 618 -50.93 14.69 1.99
N GLU A 619 -50.13 13.61 1.94
CA GLU A 619 -50.63 12.24 1.67
C GLU A 619 -51.64 11.77 2.72
N GLN A 620 -51.43 12.08 4.01
CA GLN A 620 -52.42 11.78 5.06
C GLN A 620 -53.71 12.62 4.93
N LYS A 621 -53.67 13.79 4.27
CA LYS A 621 -54.88 14.58 3.98
C LYS A 621 -55.62 14.09 2.74
N ASP A 622 -54.90 13.57 1.75
CA ASP A 622 -55.49 13.01 0.54
C ASP A 622 -56.07 11.61 0.80
N GLU A 623 -55.50 10.82 1.72
CA GLU A 623 -56.11 9.56 2.20
C GLU A 623 -57.39 9.79 3.02
N GLU A 624 -57.51 10.90 3.76
CA GLU A 624 -58.75 11.27 4.46
C GLU A 624 -59.87 11.73 3.50
N TYR A 625 -59.53 12.18 2.28
CA TYR A 625 -60.51 12.53 1.24
C TYR A 625 -60.90 11.33 0.34
N SER A 626 -60.00 10.36 0.17
CA SER A 626 -60.21 9.15 -0.63
C SER A 626 -61.15 8.12 0.02
N TYR A 627 -61.33 8.17 1.35
CA TYR A 627 -62.20 7.24 2.09
C TYR A 627 -63.71 7.46 1.91
N SER A 628 -64.14 8.37 1.03
CA SER A 628 -65.55 8.61 0.71
C SER A 628 -66.00 8.11 -0.68
N SER A 629 -65.11 7.50 -1.47
CA SER A 629 -65.43 7.11 -2.85
C SER A 629 -64.75 5.81 -3.31
N SER A 630 -64.92 4.69 -2.60
CA SER A 630 -64.49 3.38 -3.12
C SER A 630 -65.22 2.17 -2.50
N GLU A 631 -66.54 2.12 -2.65
CA GLU A 631 -67.33 0.86 -2.47
C GLU A 631 -67.78 0.22 -3.79
N SER A 632 -67.41 0.77 -4.96
CA SER A 632 -67.86 0.29 -6.27
C SER A 632 -66.80 -0.41 -7.14
N GLU A 633 -65.51 -0.39 -6.79
CA GLU A 633 -64.43 -0.96 -7.63
C GLU A 633 -63.82 -2.28 -7.11
N LYS A 634 -64.30 -2.79 -5.97
CA LYS A 634 -63.79 -4.05 -5.37
C LYS A 634 -64.36 -5.32 -5.99
N LYS A 635 -65.23 -5.23 -7.02
CA LYS A 635 -65.88 -6.40 -7.63
C LYS A 635 -65.40 -6.77 -9.04
N GLU A 636 -64.54 -5.96 -9.65
CA GLU A 636 -63.97 -6.24 -10.99
C GLU A 636 -62.52 -6.76 -10.94
N LYS A 637 -61.80 -6.58 -9.81
CA LYS A 637 -60.40 -6.99 -9.67
C LYS A 637 -60.17 -8.38 -9.07
N GLU A 638 -61.24 -9.10 -8.72
CA GLU A 638 -61.14 -10.49 -8.23
C GLU A 638 -61.23 -11.52 -9.38
N ASP A 639 -61.81 -11.15 -10.53
CA ASP A 639 -61.93 -12.07 -11.68
C ASP A 639 -60.68 -12.06 -12.60
N GLU A 640 -59.89 -10.97 -12.65
CA GLU A 640 -58.64 -10.92 -13.44
C GLU A 640 -57.46 -11.67 -12.77
N LYS A 641 -57.53 -11.94 -11.46
CA LYS A 641 -56.45 -12.62 -10.71
C LYS A 641 -56.47 -14.15 -10.78
N GLU A 642 -57.51 -14.74 -11.35
CA GLU A 642 -57.58 -16.18 -11.58
C GLU A 642 -57.07 -16.62 -12.96
N GLU A 643 -56.98 -15.71 -13.95
CA GLU A 643 -56.38 -16.02 -15.26
C GLU A 643 -54.83 -15.93 -15.26
N GLU A 644 -54.22 -14.96 -14.56
CA GLU A 644 -52.74 -14.86 -14.49
C GLU A 644 -52.06 -16.06 -13.78
N LYS A 645 -52.77 -16.75 -12.89
CA LYS A 645 -52.23 -17.93 -12.19
C LYS A 645 -52.19 -19.20 -13.04
N HIS A 646 -52.86 -19.21 -14.20
CA HIS A 646 -52.82 -20.37 -15.08
C HIS A 646 -51.63 -20.34 -16.05
N ASP A 647 -51.15 -19.15 -16.41
CA ASP A 647 -50.04 -18.97 -17.35
C ASP A 647 -48.65 -19.13 -16.69
N GLU A 648 -48.47 -18.72 -15.42
CA GLU A 648 -47.21 -18.93 -14.66
C GLU A 648 -46.89 -20.43 -14.41
N ASN A 649 -47.89 -21.31 -14.45
CA ASN A 649 -47.68 -22.76 -14.26
C ASN A 649 -47.25 -23.48 -15.55
N VAL A 650 -47.38 -22.86 -16.72
CA VAL A 650 -46.92 -23.44 -17.99
C VAL A 650 -45.46 -23.08 -18.27
N GLU A 651 -45.02 -21.88 -17.88
CA GLU A 651 -43.64 -21.42 -18.08
C GLU A 651 -42.63 -22.17 -17.20
N ASN A 652 -42.99 -22.47 -15.95
CA ASN A 652 -42.13 -23.24 -15.04
C ASN A 652 -41.89 -24.69 -15.50
N HIS A 653 -42.78 -25.27 -16.32
CA HIS A 653 -42.61 -26.65 -16.79
C HIS A 653 -41.71 -26.76 -18.03
N GLU A 654 -41.49 -25.65 -18.77
CA GLU A 654 -40.56 -25.59 -19.90
C GLU A 654 -39.11 -25.29 -19.47
N GLU A 655 -38.90 -24.59 -18.34
CA GLU A 655 -37.55 -24.37 -17.79
C GLU A 655 -36.95 -25.65 -17.19
N GLU A 656 -37.72 -26.47 -16.48
CA GLU A 656 -37.23 -27.75 -15.94
C GLU A 656 -36.78 -28.74 -17.05
N LYS A 657 -37.38 -28.69 -18.24
CA LYS A 657 -36.95 -29.52 -19.38
C LYS A 657 -35.66 -29.05 -20.03
N LYS A 658 -35.35 -27.75 -19.98
CA LYS A 658 -34.09 -27.20 -20.53
C LYS A 658 -32.91 -27.46 -19.61
N GLU A 659 -33.13 -27.59 -18.30
CA GLU A 659 -32.07 -27.95 -17.36
C GLU A 659 -31.68 -29.43 -17.46
N GLU A 660 -32.63 -30.34 -17.74
CA GLU A 660 -32.32 -31.76 -17.98
C GLU A 660 -31.53 -31.99 -19.29
N GLU A 661 -31.82 -31.25 -20.37
CA GLU A 661 -31.08 -31.38 -21.64
C GLU A 661 -29.63 -30.84 -21.56
N ASN A 662 -29.39 -29.82 -20.74
CA ASN A 662 -28.03 -29.29 -20.54
C ASN A 662 -27.15 -30.24 -19.72
N HIS A 663 -27.73 -30.92 -18.72
CA HIS A 663 -26.95 -31.82 -17.85
C HIS A 663 -26.43 -33.07 -18.59
N ASP A 664 -27.18 -33.57 -19.58
CA ASP A 664 -26.77 -34.70 -20.42
C ASP A 664 -25.70 -34.32 -21.47
N SER A 665 -25.56 -33.03 -21.78
CA SER A 665 -24.54 -32.52 -22.71
C SER A 665 -23.16 -32.39 -22.04
N GLU A 666 -23.12 -31.90 -20.80
CA GLU A 666 -21.87 -31.79 -20.03
C GLU A 666 -21.27 -33.16 -19.70
N LYS A 667 -22.13 -34.16 -19.43
CA LYS A 667 -21.70 -35.53 -19.14
C LYS A 667 -21.00 -36.21 -20.34
N LYS A 668 -21.45 -35.91 -21.56
CA LYS A 668 -20.82 -36.41 -22.79
C LYS A 668 -19.49 -35.71 -23.10
N GLU A 669 -19.32 -34.47 -22.66
CA GLU A 669 -18.07 -33.73 -22.83
C GLU A 669 -17.00 -34.18 -21.82
N GLU A 670 -17.41 -34.58 -20.60
CA GLU A 670 -16.51 -35.20 -19.62
C GLU A 670 -16.02 -36.59 -20.05
N GLU A 671 -16.91 -37.46 -20.58
CA GLU A 671 -16.50 -38.78 -21.08
C GLU A 671 -15.51 -38.67 -22.26
N LYS A 672 -15.69 -37.68 -23.14
CA LYS A 672 -14.80 -37.45 -24.28
C LYS A 672 -13.41 -36.94 -23.86
N ASN A 673 -13.35 -36.13 -22.81
CA ASN A 673 -12.09 -35.64 -22.25
C ASN A 673 -11.32 -36.71 -21.46
N GLU A 674 -12.00 -37.74 -20.92
CA GLU A 674 -11.34 -38.91 -20.33
C GLU A 674 -10.77 -39.86 -21.39
N GLU A 675 -11.43 -40.00 -22.54
CA GLU A 675 -10.95 -40.79 -23.68
C GLU A 675 -9.65 -40.20 -24.26
N GLU A 676 -9.62 -38.87 -24.51
CA GLU A 676 -8.40 -38.18 -25.01
C GLU A 676 -7.21 -38.26 -24.03
N LYS A 677 -7.46 -38.29 -22.72
CA LYS A 677 -6.39 -38.45 -21.71
C LYS A 677 -5.83 -39.87 -21.65
N ASN A 678 -6.64 -40.88 -21.95
CA ASN A 678 -6.18 -42.26 -21.99
C ASN A 678 -5.33 -42.52 -23.25
N ASP A 679 -5.69 -41.90 -24.38
CA ASP A 679 -4.91 -42.00 -25.61
C ASP A 679 -3.52 -41.31 -25.46
N GLU A 680 -3.43 -40.14 -24.82
CA GLU A 680 -2.14 -39.49 -24.51
C GLU A 680 -1.27 -40.31 -23.52
N ALA A 681 -1.90 -41.13 -22.67
CA ALA A 681 -1.18 -41.96 -21.71
C ALA A 681 -0.63 -43.25 -22.33
N GLU A 682 -1.26 -43.77 -23.39
CA GLU A 682 -0.74 -44.89 -24.17
C GLU A 682 0.41 -44.45 -25.10
N GLU A 683 0.32 -43.27 -25.70
CA GLU A 683 1.40 -42.74 -26.56
C GLU A 683 2.70 -42.50 -25.76
N LYS A 684 2.59 -42.03 -24.52
CA LYS A 684 3.74 -41.88 -23.59
C LYS A 684 4.32 -43.21 -23.08
N LYS A 685 3.56 -44.30 -23.14
CA LYS A 685 4.07 -45.64 -22.79
C LYS A 685 4.87 -46.26 -23.93
N GLU A 686 4.52 -46.00 -25.18
CA GLU A 686 5.28 -46.50 -26.33
C GLU A 686 6.65 -45.82 -26.49
N ASP A 687 6.76 -44.54 -26.14
CA ASP A 687 8.04 -43.82 -26.21
C ASP A 687 9.04 -44.26 -25.13
N ASN A 688 8.57 -44.68 -23.95
CA ASN A 688 9.45 -45.21 -22.91
C ASN A 688 10.02 -46.59 -23.24
N VAL A 689 9.31 -47.41 -24.03
CA VAL A 689 9.79 -48.74 -24.46
C VAL A 689 10.87 -48.64 -25.55
N LYS A 690 10.92 -47.53 -26.30
CA LYS A 690 12.00 -47.28 -27.27
C LYS A 690 13.30 -46.78 -26.63
N SER A 691 13.25 -46.18 -25.45
CA SER A 691 14.46 -45.71 -24.75
C SER A 691 15.22 -46.78 -23.94
N GLU A 692 14.64 -47.96 -23.72
CA GLU A 692 15.29 -49.06 -22.97
C GLU A 692 16.03 -50.07 -23.86
N ASN A 693 16.00 -49.93 -25.19
CA ASN A 693 16.70 -50.83 -26.12
C ASN A 693 18.03 -50.29 -26.67
N ASP A 694 18.50 -49.13 -26.21
CA ASP A 694 19.80 -48.54 -26.59
C ASP A 694 20.73 -48.32 -25.37
N ILE A 695 20.97 -49.38 -24.59
CA ILE A 695 22.10 -49.48 -23.63
C ILE A 695 22.85 -50.80 -23.83
#